data_AF-Q8W3X8-F1
#
_entry.id   AF-Q8W3X8-F1
#
_cell.length_a   1.000
_cell.length_b   1.000
_cell.length_c   1.000
_cell.angle_alpha   90.00
_cell.angle_beta   90.00
_cell.angle_gamma   90.00
#
_symmetry.space_group_name_H-M   'P 1'
#
loop_
_entity.id
_entity.type
_entity.pdbx_description
1 polymer ?
#
loop_
_entity_poly.entity_id
_entity_poly.type
_entity_poly.pdbx_seq_one_letter_code
_entity_poly.pdbx_strand_id
1 'polypeptide(L)'
;MKKCTAISGSPFSLSFLFTVFFLFLSLPSNADDKWWEAACPVKRANERKSLLKTEYGEISAVDLHDASQFGPYHLQFITMEPNSLFLPVLLHADMVLYMHTGSGRLNWFDDDDLREVDLRRGDIFRLQPGAIFYIHSSLETEREKLRMYALFSSTDEDPFEPAIGAYSRVTDHVRGFDKEILCKAFMVPEEVIEEIMDAKRPPLIVHAATTLSTLSKKQRSSLSMSLELEARFLKSFIGGGGIGMDFKKKKKKKKGLYNVFEADPDFENCNGWSLTVTKKVSHQLKGSNIGFFVVNLTAGSMMGPHWNPRAWEIGIVTSEEAGVVRVGCSSMTNSSKCKKWSFVVGKGDVFVVPRFHPMAQMSFNNGSFAFVGFSTTNRNNLPQFLAGRSSVLQTVERQVLAWSFDVNVTTIDRLLEARVESVILECTSCAEEEVMKMEEEAERERQEEEERRREEEEREREEEEARKREEEEREREEEEARKREEEEREREEEEARKREEEEREREEEEARKREEEREREEEEERRREEEEREREEEEARKREEEEARKREEEEREREEEEARKREEEEARKREEEEARKREEEEARKREKEEARKREEEEREREEEAERERREEEEEARRREEAERGEREAEREAEEARESEEAHRRERGRRRREAEREAEERQRRRREEEEEPTLRILRQRT
;
A
#
# COMPACT_ATOMS: atom_id res chain seq x y z
N MET A 1 -15.93 70.04 15.43
CA MET A 1 -16.51 69.11 14.43
C MET A 1 -15.65 69.17 13.17
N LYS A 2 -15.16 68.00 12.70
CA LYS A 2 -14.86 67.60 11.30
C LYS A 2 -13.84 68.48 10.52
N LYS A 3 -12.90 68.00 9.71
CA LYS A 3 -12.64 66.71 9.05
C LYS A 3 -11.23 66.78 8.40
N CYS A 4 -10.71 65.62 8.03
CA CYS A 4 -9.40 65.32 7.41
C CYS A 4 -9.12 65.98 6.04
N THR A 5 -7.82 66.12 5.72
CA THR A 5 -7.05 66.04 4.43
C THR A 5 -5.78 66.90 4.59
N ALA A 6 -4.58 66.67 4.04
CA ALA A 6 -3.93 65.63 3.25
C ALA A 6 -2.40 65.94 3.23
N ILE A 7 -1.55 64.91 3.09
CA ILE A 7 -0.28 64.82 2.32
C ILE A 7 0.79 65.94 2.45
N SER A 8 2.01 65.56 2.89
CA SER A 8 3.26 65.59 2.10
C SER A 8 4.52 65.51 2.99
N GLY A 9 5.53 64.74 2.57
CA GLY A 9 6.85 64.69 3.18
C GLY A 9 7.80 63.80 2.39
N SER A 10 8.89 64.38 1.89
CA SER A 10 9.86 63.88 0.91
C SER A 10 11.09 63.18 1.58
N PRO A 11 12.27 62.97 0.93
CA PRO A 11 12.84 61.66 0.63
C PRO A 11 14.27 61.44 1.24
N PHE A 12 15.02 60.46 0.70
CA PHE A 12 16.42 60.00 0.97
C PHE A 12 16.56 58.92 2.06
N SER A 13 17.38 57.87 1.93
CA SER A 13 18.38 57.45 0.92
C SER A 13 18.58 55.93 1.03
N LEU A 14 18.63 55.24 -0.11
CA LEU A 14 19.08 53.85 -0.22
C LEU A 14 20.58 53.75 0.10
N SER A 15 20.94 52.87 1.04
CA SER A 15 22.15 52.01 1.00
C SER A 15 22.33 51.35 2.36
N PHE A 16 21.76 50.15 2.52
CA PHE A 16 22.30 49.02 3.29
C PHE A 16 21.21 47.94 3.32
N LEU A 17 21.27 46.96 2.41
CA LEU A 17 20.64 45.63 2.51
C LEU A 17 20.92 44.88 1.19
N PHE A 18 22.19 44.60 0.92
CA PHE A 18 22.60 43.71 -0.17
C PHE A 18 23.84 42.93 0.25
N THR A 19 23.64 41.97 1.15
CA THR A 19 24.49 40.78 1.30
C THR A 19 23.72 39.78 2.14
N VAL A 20 23.76 38.51 1.71
CA VAL A 20 23.00 37.35 2.24
C VAL A 20 21.55 37.23 1.71
N PHE A 21 21.38 37.30 0.38
CA PHE A 21 20.30 36.61 -0.32
C PHE A 21 20.94 35.58 -1.26
N PHE A 22 21.44 34.49 -0.70
CA PHE A 22 21.79 33.23 -1.40
C PHE A 22 22.25 32.20 -0.35
N LEU A 23 21.31 31.72 0.46
CA LEU A 23 21.38 30.44 1.17
C LEU A 23 19.93 30.02 1.44
N PHE A 24 19.21 29.69 0.35
CA PHE A 24 18.08 28.78 0.45
C PHE A 24 18.67 27.40 0.79
N LEU A 25 18.90 27.18 2.08
CA LEU A 25 19.00 25.86 2.66
C LEU A 25 17.62 25.22 2.50
N SER A 26 17.56 24.31 1.56
CA SER A 26 16.58 23.25 1.43
C SER A 26 16.33 22.62 2.81
N LEU A 27 15.21 22.95 3.44
CA LEU A 27 14.66 22.11 4.49
C LEU A 27 13.90 20.98 3.80
N PRO A 28 14.24 19.70 4.05
CA PRO A 28 13.54 18.59 3.45
C PRO A 28 12.12 18.58 4.01
N SER A 29 11.14 18.53 3.12
CA SER A 29 9.79 18.09 3.45
C SER A 29 9.92 16.66 3.99
N ASN A 30 9.86 16.52 5.31
CA ASN A 30 9.62 15.24 5.96
C ASN A 30 8.14 14.91 5.77
N ALA A 31 7.80 14.45 4.57
CA ALA A 31 6.69 13.52 4.41
C ALA A 31 7.16 12.17 4.97
N ASP A 32 6.33 11.54 5.80
CA ASP A 32 6.56 10.22 6.40
C ASP A 32 6.69 9.11 5.34
N ASP A 33 7.87 9.00 4.72
CA ASP A 33 8.22 7.98 3.73
C ASP A 33 8.80 6.70 4.40
N LYS A 34 8.06 6.09 5.33
CA LYS A 34 8.45 4.83 5.98
C LYS A 34 7.99 3.54 5.25
N TRP A 35 7.53 3.64 4.00
CA TRP A 35 6.72 2.56 3.38
C TRP A 35 7.47 1.56 2.49
N TRP A 36 8.73 1.81 2.12
CA TRP A 36 9.47 0.92 1.22
C TRP A 36 10.39 -0.08 1.95
N GLU A 37 10.42 -0.05 3.30
CA GLU A 37 11.30 -0.90 4.11
C GLU A 37 10.72 -2.29 4.44
N ALA A 38 9.43 -2.56 4.22
CA ALA A 38 8.76 -3.75 4.79
C ALA A 38 8.14 -4.75 3.79
N ALA A 39 7.87 -4.37 2.54
CA ALA A 39 7.23 -5.29 1.60
C ALA A 39 8.28 -6.19 0.92
N CYS A 40 8.40 -7.44 1.38
CA CYS A 40 9.18 -8.46 0.67
C CYS A 40 8.69 -8.51 -0.80
N PRO A 41 9.55 -8.27 -1.81
CA PRO A 41 9.16 -8.32 -3.22
C PRO A 41 8.83 -9.74 -3.68
N VAL A 42 8.93 -10.72 -2.77
CA VAL A 42 8.63 -12.13 -2.98
C VAL A 42 7.61 -12.61 -1.95
N LYS A 43 6.59 -13.33 -2.41
CA LYS A 43 5.67 -14.11 -1.57
C LYS A 43 5.91 -15.58 -1.82
N ARG A 44 6.31 -16.31 -0.79
CA ARG A 44 6.66 -17.73 -0.92
C ARG A 44 5.41 -18.58 -1.16
N ALA A 45 5.57 -19.69 -1.86
CA ALA A 45 4.46 -20.60 -2.17
C ALA A 45 3.72 -21.10 -0.90
N ASN A 46 4.45 -21.30 0.20
CA ASN A 46 3.93 -21.75 1.50
C ASN A 46 3.31 -20.63 2.36
N GLU A 47 3.53 -19.37 2.01
CA GLU A 47 3.00 -18.19 2.72
C GLU A 47 1.65 -17.72 2.17
N ARG A 48 1.15 -18.35 1.10
CA ARG A 48 -0.12 -17.99 0.47
C ARG A 48 -1.29 -18.22 1.41
N LYS A 49 -2.24 -17.29 1.42
CA LYS A 49 -3.47 -17.38 2.20
C LYS A 49 -4.37 -18.48 1.64
N SER A 50 -4.61 -19.54 2.40
CA SER A 50 -5.55 -20.61 2.00
C SER A 50 -6.99 -20.12 2.09
N LEU A 51 -7.70 -20.07 0.95
CA LEU A 51 -9.12 -19.70 0.87
C LEU A 51 -10.05 -20.93 0.87
N LEU A 52 -9.58 -22.05 0.32
CA LEU A 52 -10.32 -23.31 0.28
C LEU A 52 -9.33 -24.48 0.28
N LYS A 53 -9.61 -25.52 1.05
CA LYS A 53 -8.88 -26.78 0.96
C LYS A 53 -9.85 -27.95 1.15
N THR A 54 -9.97 -28.79 0.14
CA THR A 54 -10.89 -29.92 0.09
C THR A 54 -10.21 -31.13 -0.55
N GLU A 55 -10.83 -32.30 -0.46
CA GLU A 55 -10.37 -33.50 -1.16
C GLU A 55 -10.47 -33.40 -2.70
N TYR A 56 -11.19 -32.40 -3.23
CA TYR A 56 -11.42 -32.22 -4.68
C TYR A 56 -10.68 -31.02 -5.27
N GLY A 57 -9.98 -30.25 -4.44
CA GLY A 57 -9.26 -29.06 -4.87
C GLY A 57 -8.94 -28.09 -3.75
N GLU A 58 -8.11 -27.11 -4.07
CA GLU A 58 -7.66 -26.04 -3.19
C GLU A 58 -7.64 -24.69 -3.91
N ILE A 59 -7.84 -23.63 -3.14
CA ILE A 59 -7.71 -22.25 -3.58
C ILE A 59 -6.83 -21.54 -2.57
N SER A 60 -5.74 -20.93 -3.04
CA SER A 60 -4.88 -20.07 -2.23
C SER A 60 -4.71 -18.72 -2.90
N ALA A 61 -4.38 -17.68 -2.15
CA ALA A 61 -4.29 -16.32 -2.65
C ALA A 61 -3.05 -15.57 -2.15
N VAL A 62 -2.64 -14.60 -2.96
CA VAL A 62 -1.65 -13.58 -2.64
C VAL A 62 -2.30 -12.22 -2.87
N ASP A 63 -2.31 -11.42 -1.81
CA ASP A 63 -2.79 -10.05 -1.81
C ASP A 63 -1.60 -9.11 -2.04
N LEU A 64 -1.68 -8.26 -3.06
CA LEU A 64 -0.66 -7.28 -3.42
C LEU A 64 -1.21 -5.88 -3.12
N HIS A 65 -1.09 -5.42 -1.87
CA HIS A 65 -1.73 -4.18 -1.36
C HIS A 65 -0.75 -3.10 -0.87
N ASP A 66 0.57 -3.31 -0.92
CA ASP A 66 1.46 -2.69 0.06
C ASP A 66 2.33 -1.51 -0.44
N ALA A 67 1.81 -0.69 -1.35
CA ALA A 67 2.29 0.70 -1.49
C ALA A 67 1.19 1.55 -2.13
N SER A 68 1.14 2.83 -1.75
CA SER A 68 0.20 3.87 -2.18
C SER A 68 0.19 4.21 -3.69
N GLN A 69 0.58 3.27 -4.55
CA GLN A 69 0.45 3.29 -6.02
C GLN A 69 -0.01 1.94 -6.61
N PHE A 70 -0.12 0.88 -5.81
CA PHE A 70 -0.68 -0.39 -6.23
C PHE A 70 -2.21 -0.31 -6.15
N GLY A 71 -2.91 -0.48 -7.26
CA GLY A 71 -4.30 -0.93 -7.18
C GLY A 71 -4.35 -2.28 -6.46
N PRO A 72 -5.44 -2.61 -5.72
CA PRO A 72 -5.53 -3.86 -4.99
C PRO A 72 -5.57 -5.05 -5.98
N TYR A 73 -4.41 -5.63 -6.27
CA TYR A 73 -4.34 -6.82 -7.10
C TYR A 73 -4.45 -8.05 -6.20
N HIS A 74 -5.39 -8.91 -6.55
CA HIS A 74 -5.62 -10.17 -5.86
C HIS A 74 -5.28 -11.30 -6.82
N LEU A 75 -4.30 -12.14 -6.46
CA LEU A 75 -3.88 -13.28 -7.27
C LEU A 75 -4.32 -14.57 -6.60
N GLN A 76 -5.16 -15.37 -7.27
CA GLN A 76 -5.57 -16.69 -6.80
C GLN A 76 -4.92 -17.82 -7.60
N PHE A 77 -4.57 -18.88 -6.87
CA PHE A 77 -4.12 -20.16 -7.37
C PHE A 77 -5.22 -21.18 -7.11
N ILE A 78 -5.86 -21.64 -8.18
CA ILE A 78 -6.98 -22.59 -8.12
C ILE A 78 -6.47 -23.94 -8.64
N THR A 79 -6.49 -24.96 -7.79
CA THR A 79 -6.15 -26.33 -8.15
C THR A 79 -7.39 -27.20 -8.00
N MET A 80 -7.71 -27.96 -9.04
CA MET A 80 -8.86 -28.85 -9.12
C MET A 80 -8.38 -30.27 -9.42
N GLU A 81 -8.87 -31.24 -8.64
CA GLU A 81 -8.62 -32.65 -8.94
C GLU A 81 -9.28 -33.06 -10.27
N PRO A 82 -8.83 -34.14 -10.92
CA PRO A 82 -9.52 -34.68 -12.09
C PRO A 82 -10.99 -34.99 -11.77
N ASN A 83 -11.91 -34.68 -12.69
CA ASN A 83 -13.34 -34.91 -12.51
C ASN A 83 -13.96 -34.16 -11.31
N SER A 84 -13.57 -32.92 -11.09
CA SER A 84 -14.18 -32.00 -10.12
C SER A 84 -14.94 -30.87 -10.79
N LEU A 85 -15.83 -30.22 -10.04
CA LEU A 85 -16.64 -29.07 -10.47
C LEU A 85 -16.40 -27.90 -9.50
N PHE A 86 -15.97 -26.77 -10.05
CA PHE A 86 -16.01 -25.48 -9.38
C PHE A 86 -17.42 -24.94 -9.55
N LEU A 87 -18.14 -24.77 -8.44
CA LEU A 87 -19.56 -24.41 -8.45
C LEU A 87 -19.81 -22.98 -8.98
N PRO A 88 -21.03 -22.68 -9.49
CA PRO A 88 -21.34 -21.37 -10.03
C PRO A 88 -21.14 -20.20 -9.07
N VAL A 89 -20.39 -19.20 -9.52
CA VAL A 89 -20.15 -17.94 -8.80
C VAL A 89 -20.45 -16.74 -9.68
N LEU A 90 -20.89 -15.65 -9.05
CA LEU A 90 -20.98 -14.32 -9.65
C LEU A 90 -19.65 -13.60 -9.46
N LEU A 91 -19.03 -13.19 -10.57
CA LEU A 91 -17.76 -12.48 -10.57
C LEU A 91 -17.96 -11.01 -10.20
N HIS A 92 -17.15 -10.48 -9.28
CA HIS A 92 -17.23 -9.08 -8.82
C HIS A 92 -16.12 -8.17 -9.38
N ALA A 93 -15.09 -8.74 -9.99
CA ALA A 93 -13.95 -7.97 -10.51
C ALA A 93 -13.47 -8.52 -11.85
N ASP A 94 -12.75 -7.69 -12.62
CA ASP A 94 -12.16 -8.12 -13.88
C ASP A 94 -11.13 -9.20 -13.61
N MET A 95 -11.27 -10.35 -14.28
CA MET A 95 -10.45 -11.53 -14.04
C MET A 95 -9.76 -11.97 -15.32
N VAL A 96 -8.43 -12.14 -15.25
CA VAL A 96 -7.65 -12.84 -16.28
C VAL A 96 -7.15 -14.16 -15.72
N LEU A 97 -7.61 -15.25 -16.34
CA LEU A 97 -7.28 -16.64 -16.05
C LEU A 97 -6.17 -17.14 -16.98
N TYR A 98 -5.17 -17.79 -16.41
CA TYR A 98 -4.13 -18.53 -17.12
C TYR A 98 -4.15 -20.01 -16.71
N MET A 99 -4.15 -20.91 -17.70
CA MET A 99 -4.15 -22.35 -17.50
C MET A 99 -2.73 -22.90 -17.41
N HIS A 100 -2.27 -23.25 -16.20
CA HIS A 100 -0.91 -23.72 -15.97
C HIS A 100 -0.73 -25.21 -16.31
N THR A 101 -1.63 -26.08 -15.85
CA THR A 101 -1.62 -27.53 -16.11
C THR A 101 -3.03 -28.09 -16.20
N GLY A 102 -3.18 -29.27 -16.80
CA GLY A 102 -4.45 -29.96 -16.94
C GLY A 102 -5.37 -29.35 -18.01
N SER A 103 -6.60 -29.87 -18.03
CA SER A 103 -7.64 -29.42 -18.95
C SER A 103 -9.01 -29.39 -18.28
N GLY A 104 -9.94 -28.66 -18.89
CA GLY A 104 -11.28 -28.52 -18.36
C GLY A 104 -12.22 -27.82 -19.33
N ARG A 105 -13.40 -27.45 -18.83
CA ARG A 105 -14.37 -26.64 -19.55
C ARG A 105 -14.85 -25.50 -18.67
N LEU A 106 -14.68 -24.28 -19.17
CA LEU A 106 -15.25 -23.08 -18.57
C LEU A 106 -16.62 -22.80 -19.21
N ASN A 107 -17.59 -22.53 -18.35
CA ASN A 107 -18.93 -22.13 -18.74
C ASN A 107 -19.25 -20.79 -18.09
N TRP A 108 -19.83 -19.86 -18.85
CA TRP A 108 -20.24 -18.56 -18.34
C TRP A 108 -21.47 -18.04 -19.09
N PHE A 109 -22.17 -17.08 -18.52
CA PHE A 109 -23.32 -16.42 -19.15
C PHE A 109 -22.91 -15.09 -19.76
N ASP A 110 -23.34 -14.85 -21.00
CA ASP A 110 -23.09 -13.61 -21.77
C ASP A 110 -24.37 -13.27 -22.55
N ASP A 111 -24.97 -12.11 -22.30
CA ASP A 111 -26.26 -11.66 -22.87
C ASP A 111 -27.35 -12.77 -22.85
N ASP A 112 -27.61 -13.34 -21.67
CA ASP A 112 -28.55 -14.46 -21.44
C ASP A 112 -28.19 -15.80 -22.10
N ASP A 113 -27.07 -15.89 -22.83
CA ASP A 113 -26.63 -17.12 -23.48
C ASP A 113 -25.51 -17.82 -22.69
N LEU A 114 -25.73 -19.11 -22.41
CA LEU A 114 -24.68 -19.96 -21.88
C LEU A 114 -23.61 -20.14 -22.95
N ARG A 115 -22.39 -19.74 -22.61
CA ARG A 115 -21.20 -19.94 -23.42
C ARG A 115 -20.29 -20.95 -22.74
N GLU A 116 -19.65 -21.74 -23.59
CA GLU A 116 -18.69 -22.76 -23.18
C GLU A 116 -17.42 -22.65 -24.02
N VAL A 117 -16.30 -22.93 -23.36
CA VAL A 117 -15.00 -23.08 -23.99
C VAL A 117 -14.20 -24.16 -23.27
N ASP A 118 -13.55 -25.02 -24.05
CA ASP A 118 -12.61 -26.00 -23.50
C ASP A 118 -11.28 -25.29 -23.20
N LEU A 119 -10.72 -25.60 -22.04
CA LEU A 119 -9.49 -25.04 -21.48
C LEU A 119 -8.39 -26.09 -21.53
N ARG A 120 -7.19 -25.69 -21.92
CA ARG A 120 -5.96 -26.50 -21.86
C ARG A 120 -4.77 -25.66 -21.41
N ARG A 121 -3.68 -26.34 -21.02
CA ARG A 121 -2.40 -25.71 -20.68
C ARG A 121 -1.99 -24.64 -21.69
N GLY A 122 -1.64 -23.46 -21.18
CA GLY A 122 -1.20 -22.31 -21.95
C GLY A 122 -2.32 -21.36 -22.38
N ASP A 123 -3.59 -21.73 -22.23
CA ASP A 123 -4.70 -20.86 -22.59
C ASP A 123 -4.82 -19.67 -21.62
N ILE A 124 -5.12 -18.51 -22.17
CA ILE A 124 -5.50 -17.30 -21.43
C ILE A 124 -6.97 -16.98 -21.71
N PHE A 125 -7.70 -16.59 -20.67
CA PHE A 125 -9.10 -16.19 -20.78
C PHE A 125 -9.44 -15.02 -19.87
N ARG A 126 -10.29 -14.10 -20.33
CA ARG A 126 -10.80 -12.98 -19.53
C ARG A 126 -12.28 -13.16 -19.25
N LEU A 127 -12.69 -12.91 -18.01
CA LEU A 127 -14.09 -12.75 -17.62
C LEU A 127 -14.30 -11.35 -17.04
N GLN A 128 -15.40 -10.71 -17.45
CA GLN A 128 -15.78 -9.37 -16.98
C GLN A 128 -16.61 -9.45 -15.69
N PRO A 129 -16.55 -8.41 -14.84
CA PRO A 129 -17.45 -8.30 -13.68
C PRO A 129 -18.92 -8.53 -14.07
N GLY A 130 -19.69 -9.14 -13.17
CA GLY A 130 -21.09 -9.49 -13.40
C GLY A 130 -21.31 -10.84 -14.09
N ALA A 131 -20.27 -11.47 -14.63
CA ALA A 131 -20.39 -12.79 -15.24
C ALA A 131 -20.64 -13.88 -14.18
N ILE A 132 -21.66 -14.72 -14.39
CA ILE A 132 -21.81 -15.97 -13.65
C ILE A 132 -21.03 -17.06 -14.39
N PHE A 133 -20.13 -17.76 -13.71
CA PHE A 133 -19.33 -18.82 -14.32
C PHE A 133 -19.11 -20.04 -13.42
N TYR A 134 -18.80 -21.17 -14.03
CA TYR A 134 -18.40 -22.41 -13.36
C TYR A 134 -17.41 -23.19 -14.23
N ILE A 135 -16.59 -24.05 -13.61
CA ILE A 135 -15.50 -24.76 -14.29
C ILE A 135 -15.61 -26.26 -14.00
N HIS A 136 -15.51 -27.07 -15.04
CA HIS A 136 -15.45 -28.52 -14.94
C HIS A 136 -14.05 -29.02 -15.28
N SER A 137 -13.40 -29.73 -14.35
CA SER A 137 -12.11 -30.37 -14.57
C SER A 137 -12.28 -31.67 -15.35
N SER A 138 -11.50 -31.85 -16.41
CA SER A 138 -11.60 -33.03 -17.27
C SER A 138 -11.10 -34.30 -16.56
N LEU A 139 -11.62 -35.46 -16.96
CA LEU A 139 -11.10 -36.77 -16.56
C LEU A 139 -10.27 -37.35 -17.71
N GLU A 140 -9.10 -36.77 -17.95
CA GLU A 140 -8.17 -37.26 -18.98
C GLU A 140 -7.40 -38.49 -18.50
N THR A 141 -6.81 -39.23 -19.44
CA THR A 141 -6.04 -40.45 -19.18
C THR A 141 -4.84 -40.21 -18.27
N GLU A 142 -4.20 -39.05 -18.40
CA GLU A 142 -3.02 -38.66 -17.61
C GLU A 142 -3.39 -38.24 -16.18
N ARG A 143 -4.69 -37.99 -15.91
CA ARG A 143 -5.21 -37.55 -14.61
C ARG A 143 -4.45 -36.36 -14.02
N GLU A 144 -4.01 -35.44 -14.88
CA GLU A 144 -3.35 -34.22 -14.44
C GLU A 144 -4.36 -33.29 -13.74
N LYS A 145 -3.93 -32.66 -12.63
CA LYS A 145 -4.75 -31.67 -11.94
C LYS A 145 -4.87 -30.41 -12.78
N LEU A 146 -6.08 -29.87 -12.88
CA LEU A 146 -6.31 -28.57 -13.50
C LEU A 146 -5.82 -27.47 -12.55
N ARG A 147 -4.77 -26.76 -12.94
CA ARG A 147 -4.20 -25.64 -12.17
C ARG A 147 -4.36 -24.35 -12.95
N MET A 148 -4.93 -23.34 -12.31
CA MET A 148 -5.28 -22.06 -12.92
C MET A 148 -4.79 -20.93 -12.04
N TYR A 149 -4.21 -19.90 -12.66
CA TYR A 149 -3.81 -18.67 -11.99
C TYR A 149 -4.75 -17.56 -12.44
N ALA A 150 -5.37 -16.87 -11.49
CA ALA A 150 -6.36 -15.83 -11.75
C ALA A 150 -5.93 -14.52 -11.10
N LEU A 151 -5.62 -13.51 -11.92
CA LEU A 151 -5.40 -12.16 -11.43
C LEU A 151 -6.71 -11.38 -11.51
N PHE A 152 -7.10 -10.79 -10.38
CA PHE A 152 -8.24 -9.89 -10.25
C PHE A 152 -7.73 -8.46 -10.09
N SER A 153 -8.34 -7.53 -10.83
CA SER A 153 -8.00 -6.10 -10.75
C SER A 153 -9.22 -5.21 -10.72
N SER A 154 -9.11 -4.09 -10.01
CA SER A 154 -9.97 -2.93 -10.21
C SER A 154 -9.86 -2.41 -11.64
N THR A 155 -10.99 -2.01 -12.21
CA THR A 155 -11.01 -1.13 -13.39
C THR A 155 -11.47 0.26 -12.97
N ASP A 156 -11.28 1.26 -13.83
CA ASP A 156 -11.69 2.65 -13.53
C ASP A 156 -13.20 2.77 -13.27
N GLU A 157 -14.00 1.85 -13.82
CA GLU A 157 -15.47 1.78 -13.67
C GLU A 157 -15.92 0.83 -12.54
N ASP A 158 -15.15 -0.23 -12.28
CA ASP A 158 -15.46 -1.28 -11.31
C ASP A 158 -14.29 -1.45 -10.32
N PRO A 159 -14.23 -0.69 -9.21
CA PRO A 159 -13.19 -0.86 -8.21
C PRO A 159 -13.35 -2.21 -7.50
N PHE A 160 -12.27 -2.99 -7.42
CA PHE A 160 -12.26 -4.20 -6.62
C PHE A 160 -12.33 -3.84 -5.14
N GLU A 161 -13.42 -4.23 -4.49
CA GLU A 161 -13.60 -4.10 -3.05
C GLU A 161 -13.19 -5.40 -2.34
N PRO A 162 -12.07 -5.41 -1.58
CA PRO A 162 -11.62 -6.61 -0.88
C PRO A 162 -12.64 -7.15 0.13
N ALA A 163 -13.53 -6.28 0.65
CA ALA A 163 -14.59 -6.64 1.58
C ALA A 163 -15.68 -7.52 0.94
N ILE A 164 -15.97 -7.33 -0.34
CA ILE A 164 -16.93 -8.15 -1.11
C ILE A 164 -16.23 -9.44 -1.60
N GLY A 165 -14.95 -9.34 -1.94
CA GLY A 165 -14.14 -10.45 -2.45
C GLY A 165 -14.29 -10.63 -3.97
N ALA A 166 -13.46 -11.51 -4.54
CA ALA A 166 -13.34 -11.66 -6.01
C ALA A 166 -14.63 -12.13 -6.70
N TYR A 167 -15.41 -12.95 -6.00
CA TYR A 167 -16.66 -13.53 -6.47
C TYR A 167 -17.47 -14.08 -5.29
N SER A 168 -18.75 -14.33 -5.51
CA SER A 168 -19.70 -14.85 -4.52
C SER A 168 -20.49 -16.03 -5.08
N ARG A 169 -20.97 -16.93 -4.21
CA ARG A 169 -21.76 -18.07 -4.68
C ARG A 169 -23.16 -17.58 -5.07
N VAL A 170 -23.69 -18.14 -6.15
CA VAL A 170 -25.09 -17.91 -6.55
C VAL A 170 -26.05 -18.34 -5.42
N THR A 171 -25.72 -19.40 -4.69
CA THR A 171 -26.51 -19.85 -3.53
C THR A 171 -26.58 -18.82 -2.40
N ASP A 172 -25.52 -18.03 -2.21
CA ASP A 172 -25.49 -17.00 -1.16
C ASP A 172 -26.36 -15.81 -1.57
N HIS A 173 -26.47 -15.52 -2.87
CA HIS A 173 -27.38 -14.49 -3.40
C HIS A 173 -28.84 -14.87 -3.16
N VAL A 174 -29.19 -16.15 -3.34
CA VAL A 174 -30.55 -16.64 -3.04
C VAL A 174 -30.82 -16.57 -1.54
N ARG A 175 -29.91 -17.09 -0.72
CA ARG A 175 -30.08 -17.17 0.75
C ARG A 175 -29.97 -15.83 1.46
N GLY A 176 -29.57 -14.77 0.76
CA GLY A 176 -29.54 -13.40 1.28
C GLY A 176 -30.93 -12.75 1.45
N PHE A 177 -31.99 -13.35 0.88
CA PHE A 177 -33.35 -12.85 0.99
C PHE A 177 -34.19 -13.62 2.02
N ASP A 178 -35.17 -12.93 2.58
CA ASP A 178 -36.18 -13.55 3.44
C ASP A 178 -37.00 -14.59 2.68
N LYS A 179 -37.31 -15.69 3.38
CA LYS A 179 -38.10 -16.80 2.86
C LYS A 179 -39.41 -16.37 2.20
N GLU A 180 -40.13 -15.42 2.80
CA GLU A 180 -41.39 -14.89 2.27
C GLU A 180 -41.21 -14.23 0.90
N ILE A 181 -40.12 -13.45 0.73
CA ILE A 181 -39.77 -12.80 -0.54
C ILE A 181 -39.47 -13.88 -1.59
N LEU A 182 -38.68 -14.89 -1.23
CA LEU A 182 -38.32 -15.98 -2.15
C LEU A 182 -39.52 -16.80 -2.59
N CYS A 183 -40.46 -17.12 -1.69
CA CYS A 183 -41.69 -17.84 -2.03
C CYS A 183 -42.53 -17.03 -3.04
N LYS A 184 -42.66 -15.72 -2.81
CA LYS A 184 -43.39 -14.82 -3.72
C LYS A 184 -42.67 -14.64 -5.06
N ALA A 185 -41.35 -14.51 -5.05
CA ALA A 185 -40.54 -14.26 -6.24
C ALA A 185 -40.47 -15.49 -7.16
N PHE A 186 -40.23 -16.68 -6.60
CA PHE A 186 -40.14 -17.92 -7.39
C PHE A 186 -41.50 -18.59 -7.61
N MET A 187 -42.56 -18.14 -6.95
CA MET A 187 -43.89 -18.74 -7.00
C MET A 187 -43.85 -20.24 -6.64
N VAL A 188 -43.03 -20.61 -5.66
CA VAL A 188 -42.89 -21.99 -5.18
C VAL A 188 -43.47 -22.16 -3.78
N PRO A 189 -43.87 -23.39 -3.40
CA PRO A 189 -44.30 -23.68 -2.04
C PRO A 189 -43.22 -23.37 -1.00
N GLU A 190 -43.68 -23.04 0.20
CA GLU A 190 -42.84 -22.61 1.30
C GLU A 190 -41.81 -23.68 1.70
N GLU A 191 -42.18 -24.96 1.58
CA GLU A 191 -41.35 -26.12 1.91
C GLU A 191 -40.12 -26.22 0.99
N VAL A 192 -40.24 -25.77 -0.27
CA VAL A 192 -39.14 -25.79 -1.24
C VAL A 192 -38.08 -24.75 -0.87
N ILE A 193 -38.50 -23.56 -0.47
CA ILE A 193 -37.57 -22.52 -0.01
C ILE A 193 -36.93 -22.93 1.31
N GLU A 194 -37.69 -23.53 2.22
CA GLU A 194 -37.18 -24.09 3.48
C GLU A 194 -36.04 -25.08 3.24
N GLU A 195 -36.21 -26.03 2.31
CA GLU A 195 -35.17 -26.99 1.95
C GLU A 195 -33.89 -26.29 1.44
N ILE A 196 -34.02 -25.24 0.63
CA ILE A 196 -32.88 -24.47 0.10
C ILE A 196 -32.19 -23.66 1.22
N MET A 197 -32.97 -23.06 2.12
CA MET A 197 -32.47 -22.25 3.23
C MET A 197 -31.78 -23.10 4.31
N ASP A 198 -32.27 -24.32 4.54
CA ASP A 198 -31.73 -25.27 5.51
C ASP A 198 -30.60 -26.13 4.95
N ALA A 199 -30.46 -26.20 3.62
CA ALA A 199 -29.41 -26.97 2.96
C ALA A 199 -28.02 -26.56 3.46
N LYS A 200 -27.18 -27.57 3.69
CA LYS A 200 -25.76 -27.34 4.02
C LYS A 200 -25.04 -26.70 2.83
N ARG A 201 -24.22 -25.69 3.12
CA ARG A 201 -23.41 -25.00 2.11
C ARG A 201 -22.29 -25.94 1.64
N PRO A 202 -22.26 -26.40 0.37
CA PRO A 202 -21.18 -27.25 -0.12
C PRO A 202 -19.87 -26.45 -0.25
N PRO A 203 -18.71 -27.12 -0.24
CA PRO A 203 -17.46 -26.48 -0.62
C PRO A 203 -17.56 -25.97 -2.07
N LEU A 204 -16.74 -24.96 -2.41
CA LEU A 204 -16.80 -24.35 -3.74
C LEU A 204 -16.31 -25.29 -4.85
N ILE A 205 -15.44 -26.24 -4.51
CA ILE A 205 -14.99 -27.31 -5.42
C ILE A 205 -15.54 -28.63 -4.88
N VAL A 206 -16.27 -29.36 -5.73
CA VAL A 206 -16.91 -30.65 -5.42
C VAL A 206 -16.52 -31.71 -6.45
N HIS A 207 -16.73 -32.98 -6.14
CA HIS A 207 -16.58 -34.04 -7.13
C HIS A 207 -17.70 -34.01 -8.17
N ALA A 208 -17.35 -34.09 -9.46
CA ALA A 208 -18.32 -34.05 -10.53
C ALA A 208 -19.17 -35.33 -10.62
N ALA A 209 -18.69 -36.49 -10.13
CA ALA A 209 -19.49 -37.71 -10.16
C ALA A 209 -20.48 -37.83 -8.99
N THR A 210 -20.30 -37.12 -7.88
CA THR A 210 -21.24 -37.19 -6.73
C THR A 210 -22.55 -36.48 -7.05
N THR A 211 -22.53 -35.53 -7.98
CA THR A 211 -23.72 -34.96 -8.64
C THR A 211 -24.41 -35.94 -9.62
N LEU A 212 -23.74 -37.01 -10.06
CA LEU A 212 -24.22 -37.95 -11.10
C LEU A 212 -24.43 -39.41 -10.63
N SER A 213 -23.90 -39.80 -9.47
CA SER A 213 -23.84 -41.19 -9.00
C SER A 213 -25.05 -41.61 -8.16
N THR A 214 -25.81 -40.66 -7.63
CA THR A 214 -27.11 -40.89 -6.98
C THR A 214 -28.24 -41.15 -7.97
N LEU A 215 -27.96 -41.12 -9.28
CA LEU A 215 -28.98 -41.04 -10.32
C LEU A 215 -28.79 -42.13 -11.41
N SER A 216 -29.93 -42.66 -11.86
CA SER A 216 -30.00 -43.78 -12.81
C SER A 216 -29.45 -43.42 -14.19
N LYS A 217 -29.13 -44.44 -15.03
CA LYS A 217 -28.62 -44.25 -16.40
C LYS A 217 -29.51 -43.35 -17.27
N LYS A 218 -30.82 -43.31 -17.04
CA LYS A 218 -31.78 -42.43 -17.74
C LYS A 218 -31.65 -40.96 -17.28
N GLN A 219 -31.40 -40.75 -15.98
CA GLN A 219 -31.14 -39.42 -15.40
C GLN A 219 -29.77 -38.85 -15.80
N ARG A 220 -28.74 -39.68 -16.07
CA ARG A 220 -27.47 -39.18 -16.64
C ARG A 220 -27.64 -38.53 -18.01
N SER A 221 -28.49 -39.08 -18.87
CA SER A 221 -28.82 -38.44 -20.15
C SER A 221 -29.63 -37.14 -19.96
N SER A 222 -30.48 -37.10 -18.93
CA SER A 222 -31.24 -35.92 -18.53
C SER A 222 -30.40 -34.84 -17.82
N LEU A 223 -29.26 -35.18 -17.22
CA LEU A 223 -28.37 -34.24 -16.53
C LEU A 223 -27.45 -33.49 -17.50
N SER A 224 -27.12 -34.10 -18.64
CA SER A 224 -26.62 -33.31 -19.79
C SER A 224 -27.62 -32.24 -20.23
N MET A 225 -28.93 -32.50 -20.08
CA MET A 225 -29.98 -31.48 -20.20
C MET A 225 -30.25 -30.69 -18.90
N SER A 226 -29.69 -31.06 -17.73
CA SER A 226 -29.97 -30.39 -16.46
C SER A 226 -28.88 -29.45 -15.98
N LEU A 227 -27.63 -29.58 -16.44
CA LEU A 227 -26.71 -28.44 -16.55
C LEU A 227 -27.29 -27.38 -17.50
N GLU A 228 -28.02 -27.83 -18.54
CA GLU A 228 -28.86 -26.98 -19.38
C GLU A 228 -30.08 -26.42 -18.61
N LEU A 229 -30.59 -27.11 -17.59
CA LEU A 229 -31.72 -26.69 -16.75
C LEU A 229 -31.29 -25.76 -15.60
N GLU A 230 -30.10 -25.93 -15.03
CA GLU A 230 -29.42 -24.95 -14.17
C GLU A 230 -29.07 -23.71 -15.00
N ALA A 231 -28.69 -23.87 -16.27
CA ALA A 231 -28.56 -22.74 -17.19
C ALA A 231 -29.92 -22.11 -17.56
N ARG A 232 -31.02 -22.88 -17.61
CA ARG A 232 -32.39 -22.33 -17.74
C ARG A 232 -32.87 -21.65 -16.45
N PHE A 233 -32.51 -22.17 -15.29
CA PHE A 233 -32.78 -21.57 -13.99
C PHE A 233 -31.99 -20.26 -13.87
N LEU A 234 -30.69 -20.26 -14.17
CA LEU A 234 -29.87 -19.04 -14.24
C LEU A 234 -30.37 -18.04 -15.29
N LYS A 235 -30.83 -18.48 -16.48
CA LYS A 235 -31.55 -17.62 -17.45
C LYS A 235 -32.82 -16.99 -16.84
N SER A 236 -33.52 -17.71 -15.96
CA SER A 236 -34.70 -17.19 -15.25
C SER A 236 -34.33 -16.19 -14.14
N PHE A 237 -33.12 -16.24 -13.60
CA PHE A 237 -32.61 -15.31 -12.56
C PHE A 237 -32.10 -13.98 -13.13
N ILE A 238 -31.59 -13.98 -14.37
CA ILE A 238 -30.98 -12.80 -15.00
C ILE A 238 -32.03 -11.88 -15.70
N GLY A 239 -33.32 -12.24 -15.64
CA GLY A 239 -34.40 -11.33 -16.07
C GLY A 239 -34.88 -11.49 -17.51
N GLY A 240 -34.60 -12.62 -18.17
CA GLY A 240 -35.09 -12.95 -19.51
C GLY A 240 -36.53 -13.47 -19.57
N GLY A 241 -37.48 -12.81 -18.90
CA GLY A 241 -38.91 -13.08 -19.01
C GLY A 241 -39.49 -12.44 -20.28
N GLY A 242 -39.18 -12.98 -21.46
CA GLY A 242 -39.70 -12.48 -22.72
C GLY A 242 -39.82 -13.56 -23.79
N ILE A 243 -41.05 -13.86 -24.20
CA ILE A 243 -41.36 -14.62 -25.41
C ILE A 243 -40.80 -13.80 -26.60
N GLY A 244 -39.59 -14.13 -27.04
CA GLY A 244 -38.87 -13.43 -28.12
C GLY A 244 -38.47 -14.40 -29.23
N MET A 245 -38.99 -14.14 -30.44
CA MET A 245 -38.76 -14.88 -31.68
C MET A 245 -37.31 -15.37 -31.90
N ASP A 246 -37.23 -16.65 -32.25
CA ASP A 246 -36.07 -17.39 -32.75
C ASP A 246 -35.41 -16.70 -33.96
N PHE A 247 -34.47 -15.79 -33.74
CA PHE A 247 -33.56 -15.34 -34.78
C PHE A 247 -32.36 -16.28 -34.84
N LYS A 248 -32.37 -17.17 -35.84
CA LYS A 248 -31.21 -17.96 -36.28
C LYS A 248 -29.99 -17.04 -36.53
N LYS A 249 -29.19 -16.76 -35.50
CA LYS A 249 -27.86 -16.18 -35.65
C LYS A 249 -26.95 -17.24 -36.28
N LYS A 250 -26.39 -16.93 -37.45
CA LYS A 250 -25.35 -17.75 -38.10
C LYS A 250 -24.19 -17.95 -37.12
N LYS A 251 -23.87 -19.20 -36.77
CA LYS A 251 -22.66 -19.56 -36.01
C LYS A 251 -21.43 -19.02 -36.76
N LYS A 252 -20.87 -17.89 -36.29
CA LYS A 252 -19.50 -17.50 -36.63
C LYS A 252 -18.57 -18.62 -36.14
N LYS A 253 -17.59 -19.02 -36.96
CA LYS A 253 -16.51 -19.92 -36.52
C LYS A 253 -15.90 -19.34 -35.24
N LYS A 254 -15.99 -20.06 -34.11
CA LYS A 254 -15.31 -19.70 -32.87
C LYS A 254 -13.80 -19.67 -33.18
N LYS A 255 -13.15 -18.51 -33.09
CA LYS A 255 -11.69 -18.47 -32.97
C LYS A 255 -11.33 -19.13 -31.64
N GLY A 256 -10.32 -19.99 -31.63
CA GLY A 256 -9.83 -20.65 -30.41
C GLY A 256 -9.31 -19.65 -29.37
N LEU A 257 -9.08 -20.14 -28.15
CA LEU A 257 -8.41 -19.36 -27.11
C LEU A 257 -6.98 -18.99 -27.52
N TYR A 258 -6.46 -17.89 -26.99
CA TYR A 258 -5.06 -17.56 -27.20
C TYR A 258 -4.21 -18.47 -26.30
N ASN A 259 -3.32 -19.24 -26.91
CA ASN A 259 -2.45 -20.18 -26.21
C ASN A 259 -0.99 -19.68 -26.29
N VAL A 260 -0.36 -19.46 -25.14
CA VAL A 260 1.00 -18.91 -25.06
C VAL A 260 2.09 -19.85 -25.55
N PHE A 261 1.84 -21.15 -25.64
CA PHE A 261 2.80 -22.15 -26.09
C PHE A 261 2.63 -22.51 -27.58
N GLU A 262 1.56 -22.04 -28.22
CA GLU A 262 1.36 -22.18 -29.68
C GLU A 262 1.68 -20.89 -30.45
N ALA A 263 1.80 -19.76 -29.75
CA ALA A 263 2.15 -18.48 -30.34
C ALA A 263 3.66 -18.37 -30.60
N ASP A 264 4.04 -17.63 -31.65
CA ASP A 264 5.43 -17.32 -31.91
C ASP A 264 5.98 -16.41 -30.78
N PRO A 265 7.12 -16.76 -30.16
CA PRO A 265 7.73 -15.94 -29.11
C PRO A 265 8.20 -14.59 -29.64
N ASP A 266 8.16 -13.56 -28.78
CA ASP A 266 8.69 -12.23 -29.12
C ASP A 266 10.21 -12.26 -29.29
N PHE A 267 10.86 -13.16 -28.56
CA PHE A 267 12.29 -13.39 -28.62
C PHE A 267 12.60 -14.87 -28.34
N GLU A 268 13.49 -15.46 -29.12
CA GLU A 268 13.97 -16.84 -28.93
C GLU A 268 15.42 -16.97 -29.41
N ASN A 269 16.24 -17.66 -28.61
CA ASN A 269 17.58 -18.12 -29.00
C ASN A 269 17.99 -19.38 -28.19
N CYS A 270 19.27 -19.76 -28.25
CA CYS A 270 19.79 -20.91 -27.52
C CYS A 270 19.77 -20.77 -25.99
N ASN A 271 19.64 -19.55 -25.47
CA ASN A 271 19.67 -19.24 -24.04
C ASN A 271 18.27 -19.14 -23.42
N GLY A 272 17.22 -19.16 -24.26
CA GLY A 272 15.84 -19.05 -23.79
C GLY A 272 14.92 -18.35 -24.77
N TRP A 273 13.69 -18.11 -24.30
CA TRP A 273 12.66 -17.41 -25.05
C TRP A 273 11.73 -16.63 -24.13
N SER A 274 11.05 -15.64 -24.70
CA SER A 274 10.05 -14.84 -24.00
C SER A 274 8.88 -14.48 -24.90
N LEU A 275 7.69 -14.35 -24.32
CA LEU A 275 6.47 -13.94 -25.01
C LEU A 275 5.67 -12.99 -24.11
N THR A 276 5.15 -11.92 -24.68
CA THR A 276 4.27 -10.95 -24.03
C THR A 276 2.93 -10.88 -24.75
N VAL A 277 1.84 -11.09 -24.02
CA VAL A 277 0.47 -11.02 -24.51
C VAL A 277 -0.15 -9.69 -24.10
N THR A 278 -0.42 -8.85 -25.09
CA THR A 278 -1.09 -7.55 -24.93
C THR A 278 -2.42 -7.52 -25.68
N LYS A 279 -3.20 -6.44 -25.52
CA LYS A 279 -4.46 -6.26 -26.26
C LYS A 279 -4.30 -6.24 -27.79
N LYS A 280 -3.10 -5.92 -28.29
CA LYS A 280 -2.81 -5.95 -29.73
C LYS A 280 -2.71 -7.38 -30.26
N VAL A 281 -2.19 -8.27 -29.41
CA VAL A 281 -1.90 -9.67 -29.74
C VAL A 281 -3.14 -10.54 -29.50
N SER A 282 -3.82 -10.35 -28.37
CA SER A 282 -5.06 -11.04 -28.04
C SER A 282 -6.22 -10.08 -27.75
N HIS A 283 -7.24 -10.13 -28.61
CA HIS A 283 -8.51 -9.46 -28.39
C HIS A 283 -9.24 -9.91 -27.11
N GLN A 284 -8.86 -11.06 -26.52
CA GLN A 284 -9.45 -11.56 -25.27
C GLN A 284 -9.09 -10.66 -24.08
N LEU A 285 -7.94 -9.98 -24.12
CA LEU A 285 -7.53 -9.04 -23.06
C LEU A 285 -8.02 -7.61 -23.32
N LYS A 286 -8.78 -7.37 -24.40
CA LYS A 286 -9.26 -6.03 -24.76
C LYS A 286 -10.21 -5.53 -23.69
N GLY A 287 -9.88 -4.38 -23.08
CA GLY A 287 -10.68 -3.72 -22.04
C GLY A 287 -10.32 -4.11 -20.60
N SER A 288 -9.35 -5.02 -20.40
CA SER A 288 -8.72 -5.24 -19.09
C SER A 288 -7.58 -4.26 -18.89
N ASN A 289 -7.10 -4.05 -17.67
CA ASN A 289 -5.79 -3.45 -17.43
C ASN A 289 -4.70 -4.51 -17.19
N ILE A 290 -4.96 -5.79 -17.48
CA ILE A 290 -4.02 -6.88 -17.25
C ILE A 290 -3.43 -7.38 -18.58
N GLY A 291 -2.10 -7.45 -18.63
CA GLY A 291 -1.34 -8.18 -19.65
C GLY A 291 -0.79 -9.50 -19.10
N PHE A 292 -0.20 -10.31 -19.96
CA PHE A 292 0.41 -11.58 -19.55
C PHE A 292 1.78 -11.77 -20.22
N PHE A 293 2.69 -12.52 -19.60
CA PHE A 293 3.98 -12.85 -20.20
C PHE A 293 4.47 -14.23 -19.77
N VAL A 294 5.39 -14.78 -20.55
CA VAL A 294 6.11 -16.02 -20.29
C VAL A 294 7.59 -15.78 -20.55
N VAL A 295 8.43 -16.29 -19.66
CA VAL A 295 9.88 -16.29 -19.80
C VAL A 295 10.42 -17.68 -19.49
N ASN A 296 11.31 -18.15 -20.35
CA ASN A 296 12.01 -19.42 -20.17
C ASN A 296 13.49 -19.18 -20.45
N LEU A 297 14.32 -19.41 -19.44
CA LEU A 297 15.78 -19.31 -19.50
C LEU A 297 16.36 -20.71 -19.38
N THR A 298 17.22 -21.10 -20.32
CA THR A 298 17.99 -22.34 -20.21
C THR A 298 19.05 -22.21 -19.11
N ALA A 299 19.57 -23.33 -18.61
CA ALA A 299 20.60 -23.32 -17.58
C ALA A 299 21.79 -22.40 -17.92
N GLY A 300 22.32 -21.69 -16.92
CA GLY A 300 23.42 -20.74 -17.09
C GLY A 300 23.10 -19.55 -18.00
N SER A 301 21.84 -19.15 -18.12
CA SER A 301 21.38 -18.01 -18.92
C SER A 301 20.82 -16.87 -18.06
N MET A 302 20.74 -15.68 -18.67
CA MET A 302 20.20 -14.47 -18.06
C MET A 302 19.31 -13.74 -19.05
N MET A 303 18.14 -13.28 -18.60
CA MET A 303 17.46 -12.16 -19.23
C MET A 303 18.17 -10.89 -18.78
N GLY A 304 18.83 -10.22 -19.74
CA GLY A 304 19.73 -9.11 -19.46
C GLY A 304 19.05 -7.93 -18.76
N PRO A 305 19.84 -7.02 -18.17
CA PRO A 305 19.30 -5.90 -17.41
C PRO A 305 18.31 -5.06 -18.23
N HIS A 306 17.09 -4.89 -17.73
CA HIS A 306 16.01 -4.17 -18.41
C HIS A 306 15.01 -3.60 -17.43
N TRP A 307 14.14 -2.69 -17.86
CA TRP A 307 13.00 -2.23 -17.05
C TRP A 307 11.71 -2.18 -17.86
N ASN A 308 10.59 -2.24 -17.15
CA ASN A 308 9.27 -2.06 -17.72
C ASN A 308 8.84 -0.58 -17.64
N PRO A 309 8.55 0.09 -18.77
CA PRO A 309 8.22 1.52 -18.78
C PRO A 309 6.76 1.82 -18.40
N ARG A 310 5.85 0.84 -18.53
CA ARG A 310 4.39 1.06 -18.42
C ARG A 310 3.69 0.07 -17.49
N ALA A 311 4.39 -0.92 -16.96
CA ALA A 311 3.80 -1.97 -16.17
C ALA A 311 4.69 -2.39 -14.99
N TRP A 312 4.03 -2.95 -14.00
CA TRP A 312 4.64 -3.77 -12.97
C TRP A 312 4.63 -5.22 -13.46
N GLU A 313 5.62 -5.98 -13.03
CA GLU A 313 5.77 -7.39 -13.36
C GLU A 313 5.39 -8.24 -12.15
N ILE A 314 4.37 -9.10 -12.28
CA ILE A 314 3.98 -10.07 -11.26
C ILE A 314 4.34 -11.45 -11.79
N GLY A 315 5.53 -11.94 -11.46
CA GLY A 315 6.06 -13.23 -11.91
C GLY A 315 5.70 -14.37 -10.97
N ILE A 316 5.37 -15.53 -11.54
CA ILE A 316 5.04 -16.79 -10.85
C ILE A 316 5.98 -17.86 -11.40
N VAL A 317 6.83 -18.41 -10.53
CA VAL A 317 7.81 -19.41 -10.96
C VAL A 317 7.11 -20.74 -11.25
N THR A 318 7.42 -21.30 -12.41
CA THR A 318 6.82 -22.55 -12.92
C THR A 318 7.83 -23.69 -13.11
N SER A 319 9.13 -23.37 -13.23
CA SER A 319 10.20 -24.37 -13.24
C SER A 319 10.31 -25.07 -11.88
N GLU A 320 10.74 -26.33 -11.89
CA GLU A 320 11.12 -27.04 -10.66
C GLU A 320 12.38 -26.42 -10.04
N GLU A 321 13.31 -26.00 -10.89
CA GLU A 321 14.55 -25.37 -10.47
C GLU A 321 14.35 -23.90 -10.13
N ALA A 322 15.13 -23.43 -9.15
CA ALA A 322 15.12 -22.06 -8.69
C ALA A 322 15.78 -21.12 -9.71
N GLY A 323 15.48 -19.83 -9.58
CA GLY A 323 16.16 -18.75 -10.29
C GLY A 323 16.53 -17.62 -9.35
N VAL A 324 17.32 -16.68 -9.85
CA VAL A 324 17.68 -15.45 -9.15
C VAL A 324 17.09 -14.27 -9.90
N VAL A 325 16.46 -13.37 -9.17
CA VAL A 325 16.01 -12.07 -9.70
C VAL A 325 16.76 -10.99 -8.96
N ARG A 326 17.44 -10.13 -9.72
CA ARG A 326 18.13 -8.95 -9.23
C ARG A 326 17.37 -7.72 -9.68
N VAL A 327 16.97 -6.89 -8.74
CA VAL A 327 16.31 -5.61 -8.95
C VAL A 327 17.25 -4.49 -8.52
N GLY A 328 17.63 -3.66 -9.47
CA GLY A 328 18.41 -2.46 -9.26
C GLY A 328 17.55 -1.27 -8.84
N CYS A 329 18.22 -0.23 -8.38
CA CYS A 329 17.64 1.02 -7.96
C CYS A 329 17.94 2.13 -9.00
N SER A 330 17.00 3.04 -9.25
CA SER A 330 17.18 4.19 -10.15
C SER A 330 16.66 5.53 -9.58
N SER A 331 16.65 5.69 -8.25
CA SER A 331 16.17 6.94 -7.62
C SER A 331 17.23 8.05 -7.65
N MET A 332 16.83 9.22 -8.13
CA MET A 332 17.63 10.45 -8.14
C MET A 332 17.45 11.29 -6.87
N THR A 333 16.37 11.07 -6.12
CA THR A 333 15.94 11.97 -5.02
C THR A 333 16.31 11.45 -3.63
N ASN A 334 16.57 10.15 -3.47
CA ASN A 334 17.04 9.55 -2.21
C ASN A 334 17.81 8.24 -2.48
N SER A 335 19.13 8.33 -2.63
CA SER A 335 20.00 7.15 -2.87
C SER A 335 20.08 6.20 -1.67
N SER A 336 19.93 6.72 -0.45
CA SER A 336 19.87 5.92 0.79
C SER A 336 18.54 5.18 0.97
N LYS A 337 17.46 5.66 0.33
CA LYS A 337 16.11 5.08 0.44
C LYS A 337 15.74 4.09 -0.67
N CYS A 338 16.70 3.68 -1.50
CA CYS A 338 16.42 2.87 -2.67
C CYS A 338 17.30 1.63 -2.61
N LYS A 339 16.81 0.59 -1.91
CA LYS A 339 17.53 -0.67 -1.73
C LYS A 339 17.56 -1.43 -3.04
N LYS A 340 18.73 -1.97 -3.36
CA LYS A 340 18.86 -3.01 -4.37
C LYS A 340 18.38 -4.30 -3.74
N TRP A 341 17.69 -5.13 -4.50
CA TRP A 341 17.24 -6.43 -4.03
C TRP A 341 17.79 -7.52 -4.94
N SER A 342 18.27 -8.57 -4.33
CA SER A 342 18.50 -9.84 -5.02
C SER A 342 17.72 -10.88 -4.22
N PHE A 343 17.08 -11.81 -4.92
CA PHE A 343 16.34 -12.88 -4.27
C PHE A 343 16.32 -14.15 -5.11
N VAL A 344 16.44 -15.28 -4.42
CA VAL A 344 16.24 -16.61 -4.99
C VAL A 344 14.75 -16.94 -4.94
N VAL A 345 14.18 -17.37 -6.07
CA VAL A 345 12.76 -17.75 -6.21
C VAL A 345 12.64 -19.17 -6.71
N GLY A 346 11.82 -19.97 -6.03
CA GLY A 346 11.55 -21.37 -6.36
C GLY A 346 10.13 -21.58 -6.90
N LYS A 347 9.81 -22.82 -7.29
CA LYS A 347 8.51 -23.19 -7.85
C LYS A 347 7.33 -22.68 -7.02
N GLY A 348 6.44 -21.93 -7.65
CA GLY A 348 5.27 -21.34 -7.01
C GLY A 348 5.55 -20.06 -6.22
N ASP A 349 6.79 -19.61 -6.07
CA ASP A 349 7.01 -18.28 -5.51
C ASP A 349 6.46 -17.22 -6.47
N VAL A 350 5.92 -16.15 -5.88
CA VAL A 350 5.45 -14.97 -6.61
C VAL A 350 6.43 -13.85 -6.34
N PHE A 351 6.97 -13.23 -7.37
CA PHE A 351 7.80 -12.04 -7.22
C PHE A 351 7.17 -10.85 -7.95
N VAL A 352 7.43 -9.65 -7.45
CA VAL A 352 6.90 -8.42 -8.00
C VAL A 352 8.03 -7.44 -8.27
N VAL A 353 8.11 -6.95 -9.50
CA VAL A 353 9.05 -5.88 -9.88
C VAL A 353 8.26 -4.64 -10.31
N PRO A 354 8.42 -3.51 -9.60
CA PRO A 354 7.72 -2.29 -9.95
C PRO A 354 8.16 -1.71 -11.29
N ARG A 355 7.29 -0.88 -11.88
CA ARG A 355 7.63 -0.06 -13.05
C ARG A 355 8.91 0.73 -12.80
N PHE A 356 9.69 0.94 -13.87
CA PHE A 356 10.97 1.68 -13.86
C PHE A 356 12.12 1.09 -13.06
N HIS A 357 11.92 -0.02 -12.34
CA HIS A 357 13.02 -0.67 -11.66
C HIS A 357 13.79 -1.54 -12.67
N PRO A 358 15.09 -1.30 -12.88
CA PRO A 358 15.90 -2.17 -13.71
C PRO A 358 16.03 -3.53 -13.02
N MET A 359 15.94 -4.60 -13.78
CA MET A 359 16.04 -5.95 -13.28
C MET A 359 16.79 -6.87 -14.23
N ALA A 360 17.35 -7.93 -13.68
CA ALA A 360 17.91 -9.06 -14.42
C ALA A 360 17.43 -10.35 -13.77
N GLN A 361 17.10 -11.34 -14.59
CA GLN A 361 16.63 -12.65 -14.14
C GLN A 361 17.60 -13.72 -14.64
N MET A 362 17.98 -14.64 -13.77
CA MET A 362 19.10 -15.55 -13.99
C MET A 362 18.71 -16.96 -13.61
N SER A 363 19.14 -17.92 -14.43
CA SER A 363 19.08 -19.35 -14.10
C SER A 363 20.43 -19.82 -13.54
N PHE A 364 20.41 -20.78 -12.63
CA PHE A 364 21.63 -21.47 -12.19
C PHE A 364 22.25 -22.32 -13.31
N ASN A 365 23.52 -22.67 -13.16
CA ASN A 365 24.25 -23.50 -14.13
C ASN A 365 23.67 -24.92 -14.29
N ASN A 366 22.96 -25.41 -13.27
CA ASN A 366 22.44 -26.78 -13.23
C ASN A 366 20.94 -26.88 -13.52
N GLY A 367 20.25 -25.76 -13.80
CA GLY A 367 18.80 -25.76 -13.90
C GLY A 367 18.25 -24.63 -14.77
N SER A 368 17.25 -24.93 -15.58
CA SER A 368 16.51 -23.91 -16.33
C SER A 368 15.55 -23.14 -15.42
N PHE A 369 15.42 -21.84 -15.63
CA PHE A 369 14.51 -20.99 -14.88
C PHE A 369 13.35 -20.54 -15.78
N ALA A 370 12.12 -20.91 -15.43
CA ALA A 370 10.94 -20.58 -16.22
C ALA A 370 9.81 -20.05 -15.32
N PHE A 371 9.22 -18.94 -15.74
CA PHE A 371 8.14 -18.28 -15.02
C PHE A 371 7.13 -17.69 -15.99
N VAL A 372 5.91 -17.58 -15.52
CA VAL A 372 4.82 -16.88 -16.21
C VAL A 372 4.37 -15.74 -15.33
N GLY A 373 3.69 -14.74 -15.87
CA GLY A 373 3.23 -13.67 -15.01
C GLY A 373 2.26 -12.72 -15.65
N PHE A 374 1.76 -11.83 -14.81
CA PHE A 374 0.82 -10.80 -15.19
C PHE A 374 1.50 -9.44 -15.19
N SER A 375 1.16 -8.64 -16.19
CA SER A 375 1.55 -7.24 -16.29
C SER A 375 0.37 -6.38 -15.86
N THR A 376 0.61 -5.32 -15.08
CA THR A 376 -0.45 -4.38 -14.65
C THR A 376 -0.93 -3.43 -15.74
N THR A 377 -0.53 -3.67 -16.99
CA THR A 377 -1.13 -3.04 -18.17
C THR A 377 -1.34 -4.05 -19.28
N ASN A 378 -2.43 -3.90 -20.04
CA ASN A 378 -2.65 -4.61 -21.31
C ASN A 378 -2.14 -3.81 -22.53
N ARG A 379 -1.61 -2.60 -22.31
CA ARG A 379 -1.02 -1.75 -23.35
C ARG A 379 0.36 -2.30 -23.74
N ASN A 380 0.95 -1.77 -24.81
CA ASN A 380 2.31 -2.14 -25.18
C ASN A 380 3.28 -1.70 -24.07
N ASN A 381 3.74 -2.66 -23.28
CA ASN A 381 4.81 -2.52 -22.31
C ASN A 381 6.02 -3.30 -22.84
N LEU A 382 6.73 -2.71 -23.79
CA LEU A 382 7.93 -3.33 -24.34
C LEU A 382 9.09 -3.09 -23.37
N PRO A 383 9.71 -4.16 -22.81
CA PRO A 383 10.86 -4.02 -21.93
C PRO A 383 11.97 -3.21 -22.61
N GLN A 384 12.58 -2.31 -21.85
CA GLN A 384 13.71 -1.50 -22.30
C GLN A 384 15.00 -2.12 -21.78
N PHE A 385 15.79 -2.71 -22.68
CA PHE A 385 17.03 -3.39 -22.32
C PHE A 385 18.20 -2.40 -22.21
N LEU A 386 19.09 -2.64 -21.25
CA LEU A 386 20.33 -1.88 -21.03
C LEU A 386 21.54 -2.55 -21.67
N ALA A 387 21.45 -3.85 -21.97
CA ALA A 387 22.47 -4.63 -22.66
C ALA A 387 21.93 -5.23 -23.96
N GLY A 388 22.83 -5.65 -24.84
CA GLY A 388 22.45 -6.22 -26.14
C GLY A 388 22.43 -5.19 -27.28
N ARG A 389 22.31 -5.69 -28.52
CA ARG A 389 22.13 -4.83 -29.72
C ARG A 389 20.85 -4.00 -29.69
N SER A 390 19.83 -4.47 -28.97
CA SER A 390 18.56 -3.76 -28.78
C SER A 390 18.56 -2.86 -27.54
N SER A 391 19.73 -2.59 -26.95
CA SER A 391 19.85 -1.72 -25.78
C SER A 391 19.44 -0.29 -26.10
N VAL A 392 18.75 0.37 -25.16
CA VAL A 392 18.45 1.80 -25.25
C VAL A 392 19.71 2.66 -25.37
N LEU A 393 20.85 2.18 -24.89
CA LEU A 393 22.13 2.89 -24.96
C LEU A 393 22.62 2.97 -26.41
N GLN A 394 22.21 2.05 -27.29
CA GLN A 394 22.52 2.12 -28.72
C GLN A 394 21.78 3.27 -29.43
N THR A 395 20.73 3.83 -28.81
CA THR A 395 19.92 4.91 -29.41
C THR A 395 20.42 6.31 -29.07
N VAL A 396 21.25 6.43 -28.03
CA VAL A 396 21.77 7.72 -27.55
C VAL A 396 23.11 7.99 -28.22
N GLU A 397 23.37 9.26 -28.56
CA GLU A 397 24.65 9.65 -29.14
C GLU A 397 25.82 9.30 -28.20
N ARG A 398 26.89 8.71 -28.75
CA ARG A 398 28.07 8.24 -28.02
C ARG A 398 28.70 9.34 -27.15
N GLN A 399 28.75 10.57 -27.66
CA GLN A 399 29.28 11.72 -26.93
C GLN A 399 28.41 12.10 -25.73
N VAL A 400 27.08 11.99 -25.85
CA VAL A 400 26.13 12.27 -24.77
C VAL A 400 26.24 11.21 -23.68
N LEU A 401 26.37 9.94 -24.05
CA LEU A 401 26.64 8.85 -23.10
C LEU A 401 27.97 9.06 -22.39
N ALA A 402 29.02 9.43 -23.12
CA ALA A 402 30.32 9.74 -22.52
C ALA A 402 30.22 10.83 -21.46
N TRP A 403 29.46 11.89 -21.71
CA TRP A 403 29.17 12.91 -20.69
C TRP A 403 28.31 12.40 -19.54
N SER A 404 27.34 11.52 -19.82
CA SER A 404 26.43 10.98 -18.80
C SER A 404 27.14 10.03 -17.82
N PHE A 405 28.12 9.27 -18.31
CA PHE A 405 28.92 8.34 -17.52
C PHE A 405 30.23 8.96 -17.00
N ASP A 406 30.54 10.20 -17.36
CA ASP A 406 31.82 10.88 -17.09
C ASP A 406 33.04 10.04 -17.54
N VAL A 407 32.99 9.55 -18.78
CA VAL A 407 34.05 8.74 -19.39
C VAL A 407 34.37 9.19 -20.81
N ASN A 408 35.51 8.74 -21.34
CA ASN A 408 35.87 8.98 -22.73
C ASN A 408 34.93 8.26 -23.71
N VAL A 409 34.71 8.86 -24.88
CA VAL A 409 33.89 8.25 -25.97
C VAL A 409 34.40 6.87 -26.35
N THR A 410 35.72 6.67 -26.40
CA THR A 410 36.32 5.36 -26.68
C THR A 410 35.92 4.27 -25.68
N THR A 411 35.60 4.64 -24.44
CA THR A 411 35.11 3.72 -23.42
C THR A 411 33.66 3.32 -23.72
N ILE A 412 32.83 4.29 -24.11
CA ILE A 412 31.46 4.04 -24.58
C ILE A 412 31.46 3.18 -25.85
N ASP A 413 32.38 3.43 -26.78
CA ASP A 413 32.51 2.63 -27.99
C ASP A 413 32.78 1.16 -27.66
N ARG A 414 33.72 0.90 -26.75
CA ARG A 414 34.00 -0.45 -26.26
C ARG A 414 32.79 -1.08 -25.55
N LEU A 415 32.03 -0.30 -24.79
CA LEU A 415 30.81 -0.78 -24.11
C LEU A 415 29.74 -1.20 -25.12
N LEU A 416 29.49 -0.37 -26.14
CA LEU A 416 28.44 -0.61 -27.14
C LEU A 416 28.84 -1.63 -28.22
N GLU A 417 30.15 -1.81 -28.46
CA GLU A 417 30.70 -2.82 -29.38
C GLU A 417 30.93 -4.19 -28.72
N ALA A 418 30.78 -4.28 -27.40
CA ALA A 418 30.86 -5.54 -26.68
C ALA A 418 29.85 -6.54 -27.26
N ARG A 419 30.29 -7.78 -27.51
CA ARG A 419 29.57 -8.85 -28.23
C ARG A 419 28.38 -9.46 -27.47
N VAL A 420 27.53 -8.64 -26.85
CA VAL A 420 26.22 -9.08 -26.39
C VAL A 420 25.24 -8.79 -27.50
N GLU A 421 24.89 -9.80 -28.29
CA GLU A 421 24.01 -9.62 -29.45
C GLU A 421 22.52 -9.69 -29.10
N SER A 422 22.19 -10.20 -27.91
CA SER A 422 20.84 -10.59 -27.52
C SER A 422 20.42 -10.07 -26.14
N VAL A 423 19.11 -9.99 -25.93
CA VAL A 423 18.46 -9.66 -24.67
C VAL A 423 18.41 -10.84 -23.69
N ILE A 424 18.43 -12.08 -24.19
CA ILE A 424 18.64 -13.29 -23.38
C ILE A 424 20.00 -13.86 -23.74
N LEU A 425 20.92 -13.87 -22.79
CA LEU A 425 22.33 -14.15 -23.01
C LEU A 425 22.83 -15.29 -22.11
N GLU A 426 23.93 -15.90 -22.52
CA GLU A 426 24.69 -16.82 -21.68
C GLU A 426 25.28 -16.01 -20.51
N CYS A 427 25.14 -16.54 -19.30
CA CYS A 427 25.65 -15.95 -18.07
C CYS A 427 25.98 -17.06 -17.08
N THR A 428 27.02 -17.83 -17.41
CA THR A 428 27.51 -18.91 -16.57
C THR A 428 27.90 -18.39 -15.20
N SER A 429 27.42 -19.03 -14.14
CA SER A 429 27.68 -18.70 -12.73
C SER A 429 27.11 -17.37 -12.23
N CYS A 430 26.39 -16.61 -13.06
CA CYS A 430 25.88 -15.30 -12.63
C CYS A 430 24.87 -15.41 -11.48
N ALA A 431 24.01 -16.43 -11.49
CA ALA A 431 23.08 -16.68 -10.39
C ALA A 431 23.83 -17.07 -9.11
N GLU A 432 24.82 -17.95 -9.21
CA GLU A 432 25.67 -18.42 -8.11
C GLU A 432 26.47 -17.26 -7.48
N GLU A 433 27.07 -16.41 -8.32
CA GLU A 433 27.79 -15.21 -7.86
C GLU A 433 26.87 -14.22 -7.15
N GLU A 434 25.64 -14.05 -7.61
CA GLU A 434 24.66 -13.20 -6.92
C GLU A 434 24.23 -13.82 -5.58
N VAL A 435 24.09 -15.14 -5.49
CA VAL A 435 23.84 -15.81 -4.21
C VAL A 435 24.99 -15.62 -3.23
N MET A 436 26.24 -15.78 -3.68
CA MET A 436 27.40 -15.52 -2.83
C MET A 436 27.43 -14.08 -2.32
N LYS A 437 27.15 -13.09 -3.18
CA LYS A 437 27.06 -11.68 -2.76
C LYS A 437 25.96 -11.44 -1.72
N MET A 438 24.80 -12.10 -1.88
CA MET A 438 23.71 -12.01 -0.90
C MET A 438 24.12 -12.61 0.45
N GLU A 439 24.81 -13.74 0.45
CA GLU A 439 25.30 -14.39 1.67
C GLU A 439 26.37 -13.55 2.39
N GLU A 440 27.30 -12.96 1.64
CA GLU A 440 28.31 -12.03 2.14
C GLU A 440 27.69 -10.75 2.74
N GLU A 441 26.70 -10.17 2.06
CA GLU A 441 25.98 -8.98 2.56
C GLU A 441 25.19 -9.30 3.83
N ALA A 442 24.48 -10.43 3.88
CA ALA A 442 23.74 -10.86 5.05
C ALA A 442 24.66 -11.17 6.25
N GLU A 443 25.85 -11.71 6.01
CA GLU A 443 26.84 -11.91 7.06
C GLU A 443 27.40 -10.59 7.60
N ARG A 444 27.69 -9.63 6.71
CA ARG A 444 28.11 -8.29 7.12
C ARG A 444 27.05 -7.59 7.95
N GLU A 445 25.78 -7.64 7.54
CA GLU A 445 24.66 -7.06 8.30
C GLU A 445 24.52 -7.70 9.70
N ARG A 446 24.66 -9.03 9.82
CA ARG A 446 24.66 -9.71 11.12
C ARG A 446 25.81 -9.26 12.02
N GLN A 447 27.00 -9.09 11.46
CA GLN A 447 28.18 -8.62 12.20
C GLN A 447 27.98 -7.18 12.68
N GLU A 448 27.47 -6.29 11.84
CA GLU A 448 27.15 -4.90 12.19
C GLU A 448 26.01 -4.80 13.23
N GLU A 449 25.03 -5.70 13.19
CA GLU A 449 23.96 -5.78 14.20
C GLU A 449 24.50 -6.28 15.54
N GLU A 450 25.36 -7.30 15.52
CA GLU A 450 26.00 -7.82 16.73
C GLU A 450 26.95 -6.78 17.37
N GLU A 451 27.71 -6.04 16.56
CA GLU A 451 28.55 -4.93 17.02
C GLU A 451 27.70 -3.81 17.64
N ARG A 452 26.63 -3.39 16.98
CA ARG A 452 25.68 -2.40 17.54
C ARG A 452 25.09 -2.85 18.87
N ARG A 453 24.68 -4.13 18.97
CA ARG A 453 24.16 -4.68 20.23
C ARG A 453 25.21 -4.67 21.34
N ARG A 454 26.48 -4.95 21.00
CA ARG A 454 27.58 -4.89 21.98
C ARG A 454 27.87 -3.46 22.43
N GLU A 455 27.88 -2.49 21.52
CA GLU A 455 28.05 -1.07 21.86
C GLU A 455 26.88 -0.57 22.72
N GLU A 456 25.65 -0.99 22.44
CA GLU A 456 24.47 -0.66 23.24
C GLU A 456 24.57 -1.27 24.65
N GLU A 457 24.91 -2.56 24.77
CA GLU A 457 25.16 -3.22 26.06
C GLU A 457 26.31 -2.57 26.86
N GLU A 458 27.37 -2.08 26.19
CA GLU A 458 28.47 -1.39 26.84
C GLU A 458 28.05 -0.01 27.36
N ARG A 459 27.28 0.76 26.57
CA ARG A 459 26.71 2.04 27.00
C ARG A 459 25.77 1.88 28.18
N GLU A 460 24.90 0.88 28.17
CA GLU A 460 24.01 0.59 29.30
C GLU A 460 24.81 0.29 30.59
N ARG A 461 25.93 -0.44 30.48
CA ARG A 461 26.83 -0.70 31.62
C ARG A 461 27.53 0.55 32.12
N GLU A 462 28.02 1.39 31.21
CA GLU A 462 28.65 2.67 31.57
C GLU A 462 27.66 3.62 32.26
N GLU A 463 26.42 3.69 31.76
CA GLU A 463 25.34 4.47 32.38
C GLU A 463 24.96 3.92 33.77
N GLU A 464 24.88 2.59 33.93
CA GLU A 464 24.60 1.97 35.23
C GLU A 464 25.74 2.21 36.22
N GLU A 465 27.00 2.11 35.79
CA GLU A 465 28.16 2.44 36.63
C GLU A 465 28.19 3.92 37.01
N ALA A 466 27.90 4.83 36.07
CA ALA A 466 27.82 6.26 36.34
C ALA A 466 26.73 6.56 37.38
N ARG A 467 25.55 5.95 37.25
CA ARG A 467 24.45 6.11 38.21
C ARG A 467 24.83 5.64 39.61
N LYS A 468 25.53 4.51 39.73
CA LYS A 468 26.04 4.01 41.02
C LYS A 468 27.06 4.96 41.64
N ARG A 469 27.95 5.53 40.83
CA ARG A 469 28.94 6.51 41.31
C ARG A 469 28.29 7.80 41.80
N GLU A 470 27.30 8.31 41.08
CA GLU A 470 26.52 9.48 41.52
C GLU A 470 25.73 9.20 42.81
N GLU A 471 25.17 8.01 42.96
CA GLU A 471 24.47 7.59 44.18
C GLU A 471 25.43 7.49 45.37
N GLU A 472 26.60 6.86 45.21
CA GLU A 472 27.65 6.82 46.24
C GLU A 472 28.19 8.21 46.61
N GLU A 473 28.32 9.13 45.65
CA GLU A 473 28.76 10.50 45.91
C GLU A 473 27.73 11.28 46.74
N ARG A 474 26.44 11.15 46.40
CA ARG A 474 25.35 11.73 47.19
C ARG A 474 25.32 11.20 48.62
N GLU A 475 25.46 9.89 48.81
CA GLU A 475 25.52 9.31 50.17
C GLU A 475 26.70 9.88 50.99
N ARG A 476 27.87 10.08 50.36
CA ARG A 476 29.04 10.68 51.02
C ARG A 476 28.81 12.15 51.37
N GLU A 477 28.21 12.92 50.47
CA GLU A 477 27.86 14.32 50.73
C GLU A 477 26.85 14.45 51.88
N GLU A 478 25.84 13.59 51.93
CA GLU A 478 24.87 13.52 53.03
C GLU A 478 25.54 13.13 54.36
N GLU A 479 26.46 12.16 54.37
CA GLU A 479 27.19 11.77 55.57
C GLU A 479 28.12 12.87 56.08
N GLU A 480 28.84 13.56 55.18
CA GLU A 480 29.67 14.72 55.54
C GLU A 480 28.82 15.88 56.07
N ALA A 481 27.68 16.18 55.45
CA ALA A 481 26.77 17.21 55.93
C ALA A 481 26.27 16.89 57.35
N ARG A 482 25.90 15.62 57.61
CA ARG A 482 25.47 15.18 58.94
C ARG A 482 26.57 15.33 60.00
N LYS A 483 27.82 14.99 59.66
CA LYS A 483 28.97 15.16 60.57
C LYS A 483 29.25 16.63 60.88
N ARG A 484 29.13 17.51 59.89
CA ARG A 484 29.31 18.96 60.08
C ARG A 484 28.23 19.54 60.99
N GLU A 485 26.98 19.12 60.83
CA GLU A 485 25.88 19.53 61.70
C GLU A 485 26.07 19.02 63.14
N GLU A 486 26.58 17.79 63.31
CA GLU A 486 26.88 17.23 64.63
C GLU A 486 28.04 17.96 65.33
N GLU A 487 29.14 18.25 64.62
CA GLU A 487 30.25 19.06 65.17
C GLU A 487 29.83 20.49 65.51
N GLU A 488 28.95 21.11 64.73
CA GLU A 488 28.44 22.46 65.01
C GLU A 488 27.61 22.48 66.29
N ARG A 489 26.72 21.49 66.48
CA ARG A 489 25.96 21.32 67.72
C ARG A 489 26.86 21.11 68.94
N GLU A 490 27.91 20.30 68.84
CA GLU A 490 28.85 20.09 69.96
C GLU A 490 29.60 21.39 70.33
N ARG A 491 29.96 22.22 69.34
CA ARG A 491 30.62 23.51 69.60
C ARG A 491 29.68 24.52 70.24
N GLU A 492 28.43 24.56 69.81
CA GLU A 492 27.40 25.41 70.43
C GLU A 492 27.14 25.00 71.88
N GLU A 493 27.07 23.70 72.18
CA GLU A 493 26.94 23.19 73.55
C GLU A 493 28.17 23.51 74.42
N GLU A 494 29.40 23.41 73.88
CA GLU A 494 30.62 23.76 74.63
C GLU A 494 30.72 25.27 74.91
N GLU A 495 30.37 26.12 73.93
CA GLU A 495 30.32 27.58 74.14
C GLU A 495 29.25 27.96 75.17
N ALA A 496 28.07 27.36 75.11
CA ALA A 496 27.01 27.59 76.09
C ALA A 496 27.49 27.25 77.51
N ARG A 497 28.19 26.12 77.67
CA ARG A 497 28.72 25.69 78.97
C ARG A 497 29.78 26.63 79.53
N LYS A 498 30.66 27.18 78.67
CA LYS A 498 31.68 28.17 79.09
C LYS A 498 31.06 29.50 79.50
N ARG A 499 30.01 29.94 78.79
CA ARG A 499 29.28 31.17 79.14
C ARG A 499 28.57 31.04 80.49
N GLU A 500 27.98 29.88 80.76
CA GLU A 500 27.33 29.60 82.06
C GLU A 500 28.35 29.55 83.21
N GLU A 501 29.56 29.04 82.97
CA GLU A 501 30.64 28.99 83.97
C GLU A 501 31.22 30.39 84.28
N GLU A 502 31.46 31.23 83.26
CA GLU A 502 31.88 32.63 83.46
C GLU A 502 30.82 33.49 84.18
N GLU A 503 29.54 33.24 83.91
CA GLU A 503 28.44 33.96 84.55
C GLU A 503 28.36 33.63 86.05
N ARG A 504 28.53 32.35 86.42
CA ARG A 504 28.60 31.92 87.83
C ARG A 504 29.76 32.53 88.59
N GLU A 505 30.95 32.66 87.98
CA GLU A 505 32.09 33.30 88.66
C GLU A 505 31.86 34.80 88.89
N ARG A 506 31.16 35.49 87.99
CA ARG A 506 30.81 36.92 88.14
C ARG A 506 29.76 37.13 89.22
N GLU A 507 28.78 36.23 89.32
CA GLU A 507 27.75 36.28 90.37
C GLU A 507 28.36 36.03 91.77
N GLU A 508 29.32 35.12 91.92
CA GLU A 508 30.03 34.90 93.20
C GLU A 508 30.90 36.12 93.62
N GLU A 509 31.52 36.84 92.67
CA GLU A 509 32.32 38.03 93.00
C GLU A 509 31.45 39.25 93.39
N GLU A 510 30.28 39.43 92.76
CA GLU A 510 29.31 40.47 93.13
C GLU A 510 28.64 40.18 94.49
N ALA A 511 28.32 38.91 94.78
CA ALA A 511 27.70 38.50 96.03
C ALA A 511 28.60 38.83 97.25
N ARG A 512 29.91 38.64 97.12
CA ARG A 512 30.89 38.91 98.18
C ARG A 512 31.12 40.41 98.48
N LYS A 513 30.82 41.31 97.52
CA LYS A 513 30.86 42.77 97.72
C LYS A 513 29.58 43.31 98.35
N ARG A 514 28.42 42.67 98.10
CA ARG A 514 27.12 43.08 98.65
C ARG A 514 26.86 42.59 100.09
N GLU A 515 27.55 41.57 100.55
CA GLU A 515 27.45 41.06 101.93
C GLU A 515 28.13 41.97 102.96
N GLU A 516 29.23 42.67 102.59
CA GLU A 516 29.98 43.57 103.49
C GLU A 516 29.27 44.92 103.76
N GLU A 517 28.34 45.32 102.89
CA GLU A 517 27.59 46.58 102.98
C GLU A 517 26.24 46.42 103.72
N ARG A 518 25.62 45.23 103.66
CA ARG A 518 24.31 44.94 104.29
C ARG A 518 24.36 44.68 105.80
N GLU A 519 25.50 44.27 106.36
CA GLU A 519 25.62 44.07 107.82
C GLU A 519 25.49 45.36 108.66
N ARG A 520 25.56 46.55 108.05
CA ARG A 520 25.43 47.85 108.76
C ARG A 520 24.02 48.45 108.73
N GLU A 521 23.13 47.97 107.86
CA GLU A 521 21.77 48.54 107.70
C GLU A 521 20.67 47.65 108.33
N GLU A 522 20.91 46.35 108.56
CA GLU A 522 19.88 45.42 109.08
C GLU A 522 19.69 45.42 110.61
N GLU A 523 20.45 46.21 111.37
CA GLU A 523 20.22 46.35 112.82
C GLU A 523 19.01 47.25 113.13
N GLU A 524 18.61 48.17 112.26
CA GLU A 524 17.62 49.19 112.64
C GLU A 524 16.17 48.81 112.35
N GLU A 525 15.88 47.94 111.39
CA GLU A 525 14.49 47.66 111.02
C GLU A 525 14.08 46.18 111.05
N ARG A 526 14.79 45.44 111.92
CA ARG A 526 14.15 44.50 112.86
C ARG A 526 13.13 45.15 113.79
N ARG A 527 12.96 46.47 113.70
CA ARG A 527 11.82 47.18 114.23
C ARG A 527 10.74 47.29 113.17
N ARG A 528 10.09 46.16 113.02
CA ARG A 528 8.70 46.02 113.43
C ARG A 528 7.89 46.02 112.17
N GLU A 529 7.44 44.84 111.76
CA GLU A 529 6.13 44.37 112.21
C GLU A 529 4.97 45.25 111.66
N GLU A 530 5.26 46.23 110.78
CA GLU A 530 4.28 47.07 110.09
C GLU A 530 3.92 46.54 108.70
N GLU A 531 4.75 45.73 108.05
CA GLU A 531 4.39 45.12 106.76
C GLU A 531 3.99 43.65 106.88
N GLU A 532 3.76 43.16 108.10
CA GLU A 532 2.87 42.00 108.33
C GLU A 532 1.41 42.34 107.97
N ARG A 533 1.11 43.61 107.66
CA ARG A 533 -0.12 44.05 106.98
C ARG A 533 -0.02 44.15 105.46
N GLU A 534 1.17 44.24 104.87
CA GLU A 534 1.31 44.18 103.40
C GLU A 534 1.21 42.75 102.86
N ARG A 535 1.48 41.72 103.68
CA ARG A 535 1.39 40.31 103.28
C ARG A 535 -0.03 39.76 103.14
N GLU A 536 -1.07 40.46 103.61
CA GLU A 536 -2.46 40.09 103.32
C GLU A 536 -3.06 40.87 102.12
N GLU A 537 -2.57 42.07 101.81
CA GLU A 537 -2.97 42.82 100.59
C GLU A 537 -2.20 42.37 99.32
N GLU A 538 -0.98 41.84 99.46
CA GLU A 538 -0.17 41.33 98.35
C GLU A 538 -0.64 39.95 97.83
N GLU A 539 -1.21 39.07 98.69
CA GLU A 539 -1.72 37.75 98.25
C GLU A 539 -3.06 37.83 97.48
N ALA A 540 -3.84 38.91 97.66
CA ALA A 540 -5.04 39.17 96.87
C ALA A 540 -4.70 39.80 95.50
N ARG A 541 -3.69 40.69 95.44
CA ARG A 541 -3.23 41.31 94.18
C ARG A 541 -2.46 40.33 93.29
N LYS A 542 -1.68 39.41 93.87
CA LYS A 542 -0.96 38.37 93.11
C LYS A 542 -1.87 37.35 92.41
N ARG A 543 -3.06 37.06 92.93
CA ARG A 543 -4.00 36.12 92.27
C ARG A 543 -4.77 36.74 91.10
N GLU A 544 -5.09 38.03 91.15
CA GLU A 544 -5.68 38.74 89.98
C GLU A 544 -4.62 39.11 88.93
N GLU A 545 -3.39 39.47 89.32
CA GLU A 545 -2.31 39.84 88.39
C GLU A 545 -1.69 38.61 87.70
N GLU A 546 -1.63 37.44 88.35
CA GLU A 546 -1.20 36.17 87.72
C GLU A 546 -2.27 35.60 86.76
N GLU A 547 -3.56 35.73 87.08
CA GLU A 547 -4.64 35.27 86.18
C GLU A 547 -4.83 36.22 84.97
N ALA A 548 -4.60 37.53 85.15
CA ALA A 548 -4.59 38.49 84.06
C ALA A 548 -3.35 38.31 83.16
N ARG A 549 -2.16 38.11 83.72
CA ARG A 549 -0.92 37.89 82.96
C ARG A 549 -0.90 36.55 82.23
N LYS A 550 -1.45 35.47 82.80
CA LYS A 550 -1.65 34.18 82.09
C LYS A 550 -2.64 34.29 80.94
N ARG A 551 -3.71 35.09 81.08
CA ARG A 551 -4.67 35.32 79.99
C ARG A 551 -4.08 36.20 78.89
N GLU A 552 -3.26 37.20 79.22
CA GLU A 552 -2.58 38.07 78.24
C GLU A 552 -1.41 37.35 77.52
N GLU A 553 -0.73 36.43 78.21
CA GLU A 553 0.35 35.57 77.66
C GLU A 553 -0.22 34.43 76.81
N GLU A 554 -1.29 33.74 77.24
CA GLU A 554 -2.02 32.79 76.38
C GLU A 554 -2.68 33.47 75.18
N GLU A 555 -3.17 34.71 75.31
CA GLU A 555 -3.76 35.46 74.19
C GLU A 555 -2.68 35.91 73.21
N ARG A 556 -1.50 36.36 73.68
CA ARG A 556 -0.34 36.64 72.82
C ARG A 556 0.25 35.41 72.16
N GLU A 557 0.39 34.29 72.85
CA GLU A 557 0.88 33.04 72.25
C GLU A 557 -0.13 32.48 71.23
N ARG A 558 -1.44 32.58 71.50
CA ARG A 558 -2.48 32.21 70.53
C ARG A 558 -2.52 33.17 69.33
N GLU A 559 -2.29 34.46 69.53
CA GLU A 559 -2.19 35.44 68.45
C GLU A 559 -0.91 35.26 67.61
N GLU A 560 0.24 34.96 68.21
CA GLU A 560 1.49 34.64 67.50
C GLU A 560 1.43 33.28 66.79
N GLU A 561 0.81 32.26 67.40
CA GLU A 561 0.62 30.95 66.77
C GLU A 561 -0.44 31.00 65.66
N GLU A 562 -1.54 31.75 65.83
CA GLU A 562 -2.46 32.04 64.73
C GLU A 562 -1.79 32.88 63.64
N ALA A 563 -0.97 33.88 63.98
CA ALA A 563 -0.26 34.69 62.99
C ALA A 563 0.74 33.84 62.20
N ARG A 564 1.50 32.97 62.86
CA ARG A 564 2.45 32.05 62.21
C ARG A 564 1.74 31.01 61.35
N LYS A 565 0.63 30.43 61.83
CA LYS A 565 -0.21 29.51 61.05
C LYS A 565 -0.86 30.21 59.86
N ARG A 566 -1.29 31.47 60.01
CA ARG A 566 -1.84 32.27 58.90
C ARG A 566 -0.77 32.64 57.88
N GLU A 567 0.44 32.97 58.29
CA GLU A 567 1.57 33.22 57.39
C GLU A 567 2.03 31.94 56.66
N GLU A 568 2.10 30.80 57.35
CA GLU A 568 2.48 29.52 56.76
C GLU A 568 1.38 28.96 55.84
N GLU A 569 0.09 29.16 56.19
CA GLU A 569 -1.05 28.83 55.33
C GLU A 569 -1.18 29.80 54.15
N GLU A 570 -0.89 31.11 54.31
CA GLU A 570 -0.79 32.05 53.19
C GLU A 570 0.39 31.71 52.27
N ALA A 571 1.56 31.36 52.82
CA ALA A 571 2.72 30.96 52.03
C ALA A 571 2.42 29.69 51.23
N ARG A 572 1.82 28.67 51.87
CA ARG A 572 1.41 27.44 51.21
C ARG A 572 0.31 27.67 50.16
N LYS A 573 -0.67 28.53 50.45
CA LYS A 573 -1.70 28.91 49.46
C LYS A 573 -1.10 29.69 48.29
N ARG A 574 -0.11 30.55 48.53
CA ARG A 574 0.59 31.29 47.46
C ARG A 574 1.43 30.35 46.59
N GLU A 575 2.12 29.38 47.17
CA GLU A 575 2.86 28.34 46.42
C GLU A 575 1.92 27.41 45.65
N GLU A 576 0.82 26.98 46.26
CA GLU A 576 -0.19 26.13 45.62
C GLU A 576 -0.95 26.89 44.52
N GLU A 577 -1.23 28.20 44.71
CA GLU A 577 -1.81 29.06 43.69
C GLU A 577 -0.82 29.39 42.56
N GLU A 578 0.47 29.58 42.85
CA GLU A 578 1.51 29.71 41.82
C GLU A 578 1.69 28.41 41.02
N ALA A 579 1.74 27.26 41.69
CA ALA A 579 1.82 25.96 41.04
C ALA A 579 0.58 25.72 40.16
N ARG A 580 -0.62 26.01 40.67
CA ARG A 580 -1.87 25.89 39.90
C ARG A 580 -1.92 26.86 38.74
N LYS A 581 -1.43 28.10 38.88
CA LYS A 581 -1.32 29.06 37.77
C LYS A 581 -0.33 28.61 36.71
N ARG A 582 0.80 28.00 37.11
CA ARG A 582 1.78 27.43 36.17
C ARG A 582 1.20 26.25 35.41
N GLU A 583 0.53 25.32 36.09
CA GLU A 583 -0.17 24.19 35.45
C GLU A 583 -1.32 24.66 34.54
N GLU A 584 -2.12 25.66 34.97
CA GLU A 584 -3.20 26.22 34.16
C GLU A 584 -2.66 26.99 32.95
N GLU A 585 -1.54 27.70 33.08
CA GLU A 585 -0.86 28.37 31.96
C GLU A 585 -0.25 27.36 30.98
N GLU A 586 0.35 26.28 31.48
CA GLU A 586 0.92 25.21 30.64
C GLU A 586 -0.19 24.42 29.93
N ALA A 587 -1.28 24.08 30.62
CA ALA A 587 -2.47 23.47 30.05
C ALA A 587 -3.10 24.37 28.98
N ARG A 588 -3.22 25.68 29.24
CA ARG A 588 -3.74 26.66 28.27
C ARG A 588 -2.80 26.86 27.07
N LYS A 589 -1.48 26.72 27.25
CA LYS A 589 -0.50 26.71 26.14
C LYS A 589 -0.66 25.46 25.28
N ARG A 590 -0.79 24.28 25.90
CA ARG A 590 -1.04 23.00 25.20
C ARG A 590 -2.37 23.02 24.46
N GLU A 591 -3.44 23.54 25.06
CA GLU A 591 -4.76 23.67 24.42
C GLU A 591 -4.74 24.66 23.25
N LYS A 592 -4.04 25.80 23.38
CA LYS A 592 -3.83 26.73 22.26
C LYS A 592 -2.97 26.16 21.15
N GLU A 593 -1.96 25.35 21.47
CA GLU A 593 -1.12 24.69 20.48
C GLU A 593 -1.90 23.58 19.75
N GLU A 594 -2.68 22.77 20.47
CA GLU A 594 -3.59 21.79 19.86
C GLU A 594 -4.67 22.47 19.01
N ALA A 595 -5.28 23.56 19.50
CA ALA A 595 -6.27 24.30 18.72
C ALA A 595 -5.66 24.88 17.44
N ARG A 596 -4.42 25.38 17.50
CA ARG A 596 -3.70 25.88 16.34
C ARG A 596 -3.35 24.76 15.36
N LYS A 597 -2.91 23.59 15.86
CA LYS A 597 -2.65 22.41 15.02
C LYS A 597 -3.92 21.91 14.33
N ARG A 598 -5.06 21.90 15.04
CA ARG A 598 -6.36 21.54 14.45
C ARG A 598 -6.83 22.54 13.40
N GLU A 599 -6.64 23.84 13.62
CA GLU A 599 -6.98 24.87 12.63
C GLU A 599 -6.04 24.81 11.41
N GLU A 600 -4.77 24.46 11.60
CA GLU A 600 -3.78 24.26 10.53
C GLU A 600 -4.10 23.00 9.71
N GLU A 601 -4.40 21.86 10.37
CA GLU A 601 -4.86 20.63 9.71
C GLU A 601 -6.19 20.82 8.97
N GLU A 602 -7.13 21.59 9.51
CA GLU A 602 -8.41 21.88 8.84
C GLU A 602 -8.20 22.73 7.59
N ARG A 603 -7.31 23.73 7.64
CA ARG A 603 -6.94 24.52 6.46
C ARG A 603 -6.21 23.70 5.40
N GLU A 604 -5.30 22.82 5.80
CA GLU A 604 -4.61 21.92 4.86
C GLU A 604 -5.60 20.98 4.17
N ARG A 605 -6.58 20.44 4.91
CA ARG A 605 -7.66 19.62 4.32
C ARG A 605 -8.57 20.41 3.39
N GLU A 606 -8.88 21.67 3.71
CA GLU A 606 -9.65 22.54 2.82
C GLU A 606 -8.89 22.89 1.54
N GLU A 607 -7.58 23.19 1.64
CA GLU A 607 -6.72 23.46 0.49
C GLU A 607 -6.53 22.22 -0.39
N GLU A 608 -6.37 21.03 0.21
CA GLU A 608 -6.30 19.75 -0.50
C GLU A 608 -7.61 19.44 -1.21
N ALA A 609 -8.75 19.59 -0.53
CA ALA A 609 -10.07 19.40 -1.14
C ALA A 609 -10.37 20.42 -2.26
N GLU A 610 -9.88 21.66 -2.16
CA GLU A 610 -10.00 22.63 -3.25
C GLU A 610 -9.11 22.26 -4.44
N ARG A 611 -7.91 21.73 -4.18
CA ARG A 611 -7.00 21.26 -5.22
C ARG A 611 -7.58 20.05 -5.96
N GLU A 612 -8.12 19.07 -5.24
CA GLU A 612 -8.79 17.91 -5.83
C GLU A 612 -9.97 18.32 -6.72
N ARG A 613 -10.82 19.25 -6.27
CA ARG A 613 -11.93 19.77 -7.08
C ARG A 613 -11.44 20.45 -8.36
N ARG A 614 -10.33 21.21 -8.30
CA ARG A 614 -9.75 21.87 -9.48
C ARG A 614 -9.17 20.85 -10.45
N GLU A 615 -8.53 19.80 -9.95
CA GLU A 615 -7.99 18.70 -10.76
C GLU A 615 -9.13 17.89 -11.41
N GLU A 616 -10.21 17.62 -10.69
CA GLU A 616 -11.41 16.95 -11.22
C GLU A 616 -12.12 17.81 -12.29
N GLU A 617 -12.24 19.13 -12.09
CA GLU A 617 -12.81 20.03 -13.09
C GLU A 617 -11.93 20.13 -14.34
N GLU A 618 -10.61 20.14 -14.19
CA GLU A 618 -9.68 20.14 -15.33
C GLU A 618 -9.73 18.81 -16.09
N GLU A 619 -9.83 17.68 -15.39
CA GLU A 619 -9.97 16.36 -16.01
C GLU A 619 -11.31 16.22 -16.75
N ALA A 620 -12.41 16.71 -16.16
CA ALA A 620 -13.72 16.75 -16.81
C ALA A 620 -13.67 17.56 -18.11
N ARG A 621 -13.03 18.74 -18.11
CA ARG A 621 -12.83 19.55 -19.32
C ARG A 621 -12.02 18.82 -20.38
N ARG A 622 -10.94 18.12 -20.00
CA ARG A 622 -10.12 17.33 -20.93
C ARG A 622 -10.90 16.15 -21.51
N ARG A 623 -11.77 15.50 -20.73
CA ARG A 623 -12.67 14.43 -21.21
C ARG A 623 -13.71 14.97 -22.20
N GLU A 624 -14.35 16.10 -21.91
CA GLU A 624 -15.28 16.74 -22.85
C GLU A 624 -14.59 17.16 -24.16
N GLU A 625 -13.37 17.68 -24.09
CA GLU A 625 -12.61 18.07 -25.28
C GLU A 625 -12.18 16.85 -26.11
N ALA A 626 -11.79 15.75 -25.45
CA ALA A 626 -11.49 14.49 -26.11
C ALA A 626 -12.73 13.88 -26.80
N GLU A 627 -13.89 13.84 -26.11
CA GLU A 627 -15.14 13.38 -26.71
C GLU A 627 -15.55 14.23 -27.93
N ARG A 628 -15.35 15.55 -27.85
CA ARG A 628 -15.61 16.45 -28.97
C ARG A 628 -14.71 16.12 -30.16
N GLY A 629 -13.42 15.88 -29.91
CA GLY A 629 -12.46 15.46 -30.92
C GLY A 629 -12.81 14.10 -31.55
N GLU A 630 -13.26 13.13 -30.76
CA GLU A 630 -13.70 11.82 -31.29
C GLU A 630 -14.94 11.94 -32.17
N ARG A 631 -15.94 12.75 -31.76
CA ARG A 631 -17.15 13.01 -32.56
C ARG A 631 -16.83 13.74 -33.87
N GLU A 632 -15.83 14.62 -33.87
CA GLU A 632 -15.39 15.31 -35.09
C GLU A 632 -14.65 14.35 -36.03
N ALA A 633 -13.74 13.52 -35.50
CA ALA A 633 -13.06 12.49 -36.28
C ALA A 633 -14.02 11.43 -36.85
N GLU A 634 -15.08 11.07 -36.13
CA GLU A 634 -16.10 10.14 -36.62
C GLU A 634 -16.90 10.74 -37.78
N ARG A 635 -17.26 12.03 -37.71
CA ARG A 635 -17.92 12.74 -38.82
C ARG A 635 -17.02 12.82 -40.05
N GLU A 636 -15.75 13.16 -39.89
CA GLU A 636 -14.79 13.18 -41.01
C GLU A 636 -14.63 11.78 -41.64
N ALA A 637 -14.60 10.73 -40.82
CA ALA A 637 -14.52 9.36 -41.31
C ALA A 637 -15.79 8.91 -42.05
N GLU A 638 -16.97 9.36 -41.62
CA GLU A 638 -18.25 9.10 -42.28
C GLU A 638 -18.31 9.82 -43.65
N GLU A 639 -17.96 11.10 -43.70
CA GLU A 639 -17.87 11.88 -44.95
C GLU A 639 -16.89 11.25 -45.95
N ALA A 640 -15.73 10.76 -45.47
CA ALA A 640 -14.76 10.05 -46.30
C ALA A 640 -15.33 8.75 -46.89
N ARG A 641 -16.11 7.98 -46.10
CA ARG A 641 -16.76 6.74 -46.56
C ARG A 641 -17.85 7.02 -47.59
N GLU A 642 -18.66 8.06 -47.39
CA GLU A 642 -19.68 8.47 -48.36
C GLU A 642 -19.05 8.91 -49.69
N SER A 643 -17.95 9.66 -49.63
CA SER A 643 -17.17 10.08 -50.80
C SER A 643 -16.58 8.87 -51.56
N GLU A 644 -16.02 7.90 -50.84
CA GLU A 644 -15.48 6.67 -51.45
C GLU A 644 -16.58 5.83 -52.10
N GLU A 645 -17.74 5.72 -51.45
CA GLU A 645 -18.89 5.00 -51.99
C GLU A 645 -19.45 5.68 -53.25
N ALA A 646 -19.55 7.01 -53.25
CA ALA A 646 -19.94 7.78 -54.44
C ALA A 646 -18.96 7.53 -55.60
N HIS A 647 -17.65 7.57 -55.33
CA HIS A 647 -16.63 7.31 -56.35
C HIS A 647 -16.66 5.86 -56.85
N ARG A 648 -17.05 4.90 -56.00
CA ARG A 648 -17.23 3.50 -56.39
C ARG A 648 -18.48 3.30 -57.26
N ARG A 649 -19.59 3.96 -56.93
CA ARG A 649 -20.82 3.97 -57.73
C ARG A 649 -20.58 4.58 -59.11
N GLU A 650 -19.82 5.67 -59.19
CA GLU A 650 -19.47 6.29 -60.46
C GLU A 650 -18.55 5.41 -61.32
N ARG A 651 -17.52 4.79 -60.72
CA ARG A 651 -16.69 3.78 -61.42
C ARG A 651 -17.53 2.61 -61.94
N GLY A 652 -18.49 2.14 -61.16
CA GLY A 652 -19.44 1.10 -61.57
C GLY A 652 -20.31 1.53 -62.74
N ARG A 653 -20.79 2.78 -62.77
CA ARG A 653 -21.56 3.34 -63.88
C ARG A 653 -20.73 3.43 -65.16
N ARG A 654 -19.52 3.98 -65.09
CA ARG A 654 -18.60 4.09 -66.24
C ARG A 654 -18.25 2.72 -66.82
N ARG A 655 -18.07 1.71 -65.96
CA ARG A 655 -17.84 0.33 -66.41
C ARG A 655 -19.05 -0.25 -67.17
N ARG A 656 -20.27 -0.05 -66.68
CA ARG A 656 -21.50 -0.51 -67.35
C ARG A 656 -21.73 0.20 -68.68
N GLU A 657 -21.41 1.50 -68.78
CA GLU A 657 -21.44 2.22 -70.05
C GLU A 657 -20.40 1.66 -71.04
N ALA A 658 -19.16 1.42 -70.59
CA ALA A 658 -18.14 0.81 -71.44
C ALA A 658 -18.50 -0.62 -71.90
N GLU A 659 -19.11 -1.43 -71.04
CA GLU A 659 -19.60 -2.77 -71.40
C GLU A 659 -20.71 -2.70 -72.44
N ARG A 660 -21.68 -1.77 -72.30
CA ARG A 660 -22.73 -1.53 -73.31
C ARG A 660 -22.17 -1.07 -74.64
N GLU A 661 -21.21 -0.14 -74.64
CA GLU A 661 -20.54 0.30 -75.87
C GLU A 661 -19.77 -0.84 -76.54
N ALA A 662 -19.13 -1.72 -75.76
CA ALA A 662 -18.43 -2.89 -76.29
C ALA A 662 -19.41 -3.91 -76.89
N GLU A 663 -20.55 -4.17 -76.25
CA GLU A 663 -21.62 -5.03 -76.79
C GLU A 663 -22.21 -4.45 -78.07
N GLU A 664 -22.45 -3.13 -78.12
CA GLU A 664 -22.95 -2.47 -79.33
C GLU A 664 -21.94 -2.52 -80.47
N ARG A 665 -20.64 -2.35 -80.18
CA ARG A 665 -19.56 -2.55 -81.16
C ARG A 665 -19.49 -3.98 -81.67
N GLN A 666 -19.66 -4.98 -80.80
CA GLN A 666 -19.72 -6.38 -81.21
C GLN A 666 -20.95 -6.67 -82.07
N ARG A 667 -22.10 -6.09 -81.73
CA ARG A 667 -23.33 -6.23 -82.52
C ARG A 667 -23.17 -5.63 -83.91
N ARG A 668 -22.61 -4.41 -84.02
CA ARG A 668 -22.30 -3.78 -85.30
C ARG A 668 -21.32 -4.61 -86.14
N ARG A 669 -20.29 -5.20 -85.51
CA ARG A 669 -19.39 -6.14 -86.21
C ARG A 669 -20.11 -7.39 -86.73
N ARG A 670 -21.04 -7.96 -85.96
CA ARG A 670 -21.86 -9.11 -86.42
C ARG A 670 -22.79 -8.73 -87.57
N GLU A 671 -23.38 -7.54 -87.51
CA GLU A 671 -24.23 -7.01 -88.58
C GLU A 671 -23.42 -6.71 -89.86
N GLU A 672 -22.17 -6.21 -89.74
CA GLU A 672 -21.23 -6.05 -90.86
C GLU A 672 -20.71 -7.39 -91.42
N GLU A 673 -20.55 -8.42 -90.57
CA GLU A 673 -20.18 -9.79 -90.99
C GLU A 673 -21.35 -10.57 -91.64
N GLU A 674 -22.60 -10.18 -91.40
CA GLU A 674 -23.79 -10.74 -92.08
C GLU A 674 -24.10 -10.04 -93.43
N GLU A 675 -23.46 -8.92 -93.74
CA GLU A 675 -23.67 -8.19 -95.00
C GLU A 675 -23.10 -8.86 -96.29
N PRO A 676 -22.10 -9.78 -96.26
CA PRO A 676 -21.67 -10.48 -97.47
C PRO A 676 -22.62 -11.63 -97.87
N THR A 677 -23.46 -12.15 -96.97
CA THR A 677 -24.31 -13.33 -97.25
C THR A 677 -25.59 -12.99 -98.02
N LEU A 678 -25.98 -11.72 -98.13
CA LEU A 678 -27.10 -11.28 -98.99
C LEU A 678 -26.66 -10.77 -100.38
N ARG A 679 -25.35 -10.67 -100.67
CA ARG A 679 -24.86 -10.37 -102.03
C ARG A 679 -24.64 -11.62 -102.91
N ILE A 680 -24.57 -12.82 -102.33
CA ILE A 680 -24.33 -14.06 -103.09
C ILE A 680 -25.63 -14.71 -103.62
N LEU A 681 -26.81 -14.30 -103.14
CA LEU A 681 -28.12 -14.76 -103.65
C LEU A 681 -28.75 -13.83 -104.72
N ARG A 682 -28.00 -12.83 -105.22
CA ARG A 682 -28.42 -11.95 -106.34
C ARG A 682 -27.57 -12.03 -107.61
N GLN A 683 -26.63 -13.00 -107.70
CA GLN A 683 -25.83 -13.27 -108.90
C GLN A 683 -26.03 -14.70 -109.46
N ARG A 684 -27.25 -15.24 -109.33
CA ARG A 684 -27.75 -16.32 -110.20
C ARG A 684 -29.01 -15.85 -110.91
N THR A 685 -28.79 -14.96 -111.88
CA THR A 685 -29.59 -14.75 -113.10
C THR A 685 -28.60 -14.66 -114.24
#